data_AF-A0A813V9B9-F1
#
_entry.id   AF-A0A813V9B9-F1
#
_cell.length_a   1.000
_cell.length_b   1.000
_cell.length_c   1.000
_cell.angle_alpha   90.00
_cell.angle_beta   90.00
_cell.angle_gamma   90.00
#
_symmetry.space_group_name_H-M   'P 1'
#
loop_
_entity.id
_entity.type
_entity.pdbx_description
1 polymer ?
#
loop_
_entity_poly.entity_id
_entity_poly.type
_entity_poly.pdbx_seq_one_letter_code
_entity_poly.pdbx_strand_id
1 'polypeptide(L)'
;MLSININGERTYKLADLGVARLINDGENAFTSLVGTEEYIHPVLYGAAVHDNKTDVLRTALQTRVEFPFEVDLWSLGVTLYQCATGDLPFQPFAGTRKDRAGMKRILETKPPGCISGIENTSGGKIQWSKSLPESCRLSKNLKQRLEALLQRLLESNSEKLMTFREFFEETDRIFHLMPIYYLNLKRFILTCHYFNPSQPITNLYDELQKQNNDESHGDYFCLFQNVPYPISKSNPMSVKVFCEQLPIPTSRENPLVFYTFSPMKSSPSYIPQIHIPTLKPIRQVNDVAAAYDWSKDTVGLFFYVKNQLNDYQRILQTAQCSTTIMQQHLKSNLLEFLCTIRSKLIVFRAIEELKNILDQIDSSTSSQSSSSSSNNVSMTSLNGNNPSGRPPSTSGEAPSIGFSHLLSNTASSSENSLSPVTSHRSTGASPMQLIQQSIRIYLRSYLQPYEQLKKCEQDIIEMIEREFSGQLGVPNDQKPFVNTLWISQCTKMYASWIHRADKFLKDLMDLHESFRKDRLLSTYNRLQSDSHFRRRKNLEELHGNYVSFASKECYPNLIRGFNDYNEWIKQRSSLIHEFQAIQQSYGKQCDDIMNYVDMIDDLRTVVYKNIRDLGVPTATTATPMATNDNIQVPSPAAIRAHPYQMAEDDSSHLPDDDEEEADNKSGSNKTMMTKIRGTTKKTIQQAEEGFIKLDNVIRQLRTSIHKK
;
A
#
# COMPACT_ATOMS: atom_id res chain seq x y z
N MET A 1 -5.60 33.82 32.76
CA MET A 1 -6.57 34.63 32.00
C MET A 1 -6.58 34.17 30.54
N LEU A 2 -7.76 33.93 29.94
CA LEU A 2 -7.89 33.58 28.52
C LEU A 2 -8.25 34.84 27.74
N SER A 3 -7.48 35.19 26.71
CA SER A 3 -7.87 36.18 25.71
C SER A 3 -8.05 35.50 24.36
N ILE A 4 -9.08 35.90 23.61
CA ILE A 4 -9.33 35.44 22.25
C ILE A 4 -8.95 36.57 21.32
N ASN A 5 -7.98 36.31 20.44
CA ASN A 5 -7.52 37.29 19.46
C ASN A 5 -8.54 37.46 18.32
N ILE A 6 -8.36 38.50 17.51
CA ILE A 6 -9.23 38.79 16.35
C ILE A 6 -9.35 37.63 15.36
N ASN A 7 -8.31 36.79 15.27
CA ASN A 7 -8.27 35.61 14.40
C ASN A 7 -8.90 34.36 15.06
N GLY A 8 -9.51 34.48 16.24
CA GLY A 8 -10.09 33.37 17.01
C GLY A 8 -9.06 32.57 17.84
N GLU A 9 -7.77 32.89 17.74
CA GLU A 9 -6.71 32.23 18.51
C GLU A 9 -6.83 32.51 20.01
N ARG A 10 -6.63 31.47 20.81
CA ARG A 10 -6.71 31.51 22.27
C ARG A 10 -5.33 31.73 22.87
N THR A 11 -5.15 32.84 23.55
CA THR A 11 -3.94 33.13 24.33
C THR A 11 -4.22 32.89 25.81
N TYR A 12 -3.47 31.97 26.41
CA TYR A 12 -3.51 31.70 27.84
C TYR A 12 -2.41 32.50 28.54
N LYS A 13 -2.80 33.36 29.48
CA LYS A 13 -1.89 34.21 30.25
C LYS A 13 -1.87 33.77 31.72
N LEU A 14 -0.68 33.68 32.31
CA LEU A 14 -0.55 33.53 33.76
C LEU A 14 -1.07 34.80 34.45
N ALA A 15 -1.68 34.62 35.61
CA ALA A 15 -2.25 35.69 36.43
C ALA A 15 -2.17 35.27 37.91
N ASP A 16 -2.48 36.21 38.80
CA ASP A 16 -2.48 35.98 40.25
C ASP A 16 -1.10 35.53 40.79
N LEU A 17 -0.08 36.35 40.51
CA LEU A 17 1.29 36.16 41.01
C LEU A 17 1.47 36.64 42.45
N GLY A 18 0.40 36.79 43.23
CA GLY A 18 0.45 37.33 44.60
C GLY A 18 1.26 36.47 45.58
N VAL A 19 1.52 35.21 45.22
CA VAL A 19 2.31 34.24 45.97
C VAL A 19 3.67 33.99 45.29
N ALA A 20 3.90 34.54 44.08
CA ALA A 20 5.15 34.36 43.38
C ALA A 20 6.29 35.08 44.11
N ARG A 21 7.47 34.46 44.14
CA ARG A 21 8.67 35.00 44.78
C ARG A 21 9.76 35.23 43.74
N LEU A 22 10.44 36.38 43.84
CA LEU A 22 11.68 36.63 43.12
C LEU A 22 12.80 35.79 43.75
N ILE A 23 13.48 35.00 42.93
CA ILE A 23 14.66 34.23 43.32
C ILE A 23 15.87 35.17 43.25
N ASN A 24 16.58 35.35 44.37
CA ASN A 24 17.82 36.13 44.39
C ASN A 24 19.01 35.28 43.94
N ASP A 25 20.07 35.93 43.42
CA ASP A 25 21.30 35.26 43.04
C ASP A 25 21.89 34.46 44.22
N GLY A 26 22.05 33.14 44.04
CA GLY A 26 22.57 32.22 45.06
C GLY A 26 21.51 31.49 45.89
N GLU A 27 20.22 31.83 45.76
CA GLU A 27 19.12 31.03 46.32
C GLU A 27 18.81 29.85 45.39
N ASN A 28 18.77 28.63 45.93
CA ASN A 28 18.42 27.41 45.19
C ASN A 28 17.15 26.73 45.71
N ALA A 29 16.51 27.32 46.73
CA ALA A 29 15.33 26.76 47.40
C ALA A 29 14.49 27.84 48.11
N PHE A 30 13.25 27.50 48.44
CA PHE A 30 12.34 28.35 49.24
C PHE A 30 11.83 27.63 50.49
N THR A 31 11.28 28.37 51.45
CA THR A 31 10.77 27.83 52.73
C THR A 31 9.27 28.08 52.95
N SER A 32 8.62 28.86 52.07
CA SER A 32 7.20 29.23 52.17
C SER A 32 6.26 28.07 51.82
N LEU A 33 5.23 27.85 52.65
CA LEU A 33 4.17 26.85 52.42
C LEU A 33 2.92 27.53 51.87
N VAL A 34 2.78 27.63 50.55
CA VAL A 34 1.58 28.17 49.90
C VAL A 34 1.24 27.36 48.66
N GLY A 35 -0.06 27.14 48.42
CA GLY A 35 -0.57 26.55 47.19
C GLY A 35 -1.96 25.94 47.36
N THR A 36 -2.52 25.46 46.25
CA THR A 36 -3.84 24.82 46.20
C THR A 36 -3.69 23.32 46.42
N GLU A 37 -4.40 22.75 47.42
CA GLU A 37 -4.26 21.34 47.87
C GLU A 37 -4.21 20.31 46.73
N GLU A 38 -4.94 20.53 45.64
CA GLU A 38 -4.99 19.62 44.49
C GLU A 38 -3.77 19.66 43.56
N TYR A 39 -2.98 20.74 43.60
CA TYR A 39 -1.90 21.02 42.64
C TYR A 39 -0.52 21.13 43.30
N ILE A 40 -0.44 21.06 44.62
CA ILE A 40 0.84 21.16 45.33
C ILE A 40 1.61 19.84 45.31
N HIS A 41 2.93 19.96 45.29
CA HIS A 41 3.86 18.81 45.33
C HIS A 41 3.68 18.00 46.64
N PRO A 42 3.87 16.66 46.63
CA PRO A 42 3.70 15.79 47.81
C PRO A 42 4.43 16.26 49.07
N VAL A 43 5.66 16.73 48.92
CA VAL A 43 6.48 17.24 50.04
C VAL A 43 5.84 18.49 50.66
N LEU A 44 5.32 19.41 49.85
CA LEU A 44 4.60 20.59 50.32
C LEU A 44 3.24 20.21 50.92
N TYR A 45 2.53 19.25 50.31
CA TYR A 45 1.25 18.74 50.83
C TYR A 45 1.41 18.16 52.23
N GLY A 46 2.42 17.30 52.43
CA GLY A 46 2.74 16.73 53.74
C GLY A 46 3.00 17.82 54.78
N ALA A 47 3.80 18.84 54.45
CA ALA A 47 4.11 19.95 55.34
C ALA A 47 2.91 20.89 55.61
N ALA A 48 2.02 21.10 54.64
CA ALA A 48 0.92 22.06 54.75
C ALA A 48 -0.36 21.48 55.41
N VAL A 49 -0.61 20.17 55.27
CA VAL A 49 -1.92 19.56 55.59
C VAL A 49 -1.91 18.75 56.90
N HIS A 50 -0.81 18.72 57.65
CA HIS A 50 -0.72 17.98 58.92
C HIS A 50 -1.77 18.43 59.98
N ASP A 51 -2.44 17.45 60.60
CA ASP A 51 -3.61 17.64 61.48
C ASP A 51 -3.36 18.42 62.78
N ASN A 52 -2.10 18.56 63.22
CA ASN A 52 -1.72 19.44 64.32
C ASN A 52 -1.06 20.72 63.77
N LYS A 53 -1.90 21.70 63.37
CA LYS A 53 -1.47 23.04 62.94
C LYS A 53 -0.45 23.70 63.88
N THR A 54 -0.48 23.35 65.17
CA THR A 54 0.37 23.93 66.21
C THR A 54 1.80 23.38 66.22
N ASP A 55 2.02 22.12 65.83
CA ASP A 55 3.34 21.47 65.89
C ASP A 55 4.13 21.61 64.59
N VAL A 56 3.48 21.72 63.43
CA VAL A 56 4.17 21.85 62.14
C VAL A 56 4.56 23.29 61.83
N LEU A 57 3.77 24.30 62.20
CA LEU A 57 4.26 25.68 62.19
C LEU A 57 5.50 25.81 63.08
N ARG A 58 5.50 25.16 64.25
CA ARG A 58 6.63 25.18 65.18
C ARG A 58 7.85 24.40 64.64
N THR A 59 7.62 23.24 64.02
CA THR A 59 8.68 22.38 63.47
C THR A 59 9.24 22.95 62.16
N ALA A 60 8.41 23.37 61.20
CA ALA A 60 8.84 24.01 59.95
C ALA A 60 9.54 25.37 60.18
N LEU A 61 9.10 26.15 61.17
CA LEU A 61 9.83 27.37 61.61
C LEU A 61 11.14 27.03 62.34
N GLN A 62 11.27 25.84 62.95
CA GLN A 62 12.49 25.39 63.63
C GLN A 62 13.48 24.67 62.71
N THR A 63 13.03 23.97 61.66
CA THR A 63 13.89 23.13 60.81
C THR A 63 14.28 23.76 59.47
N ARG A 64 13.71 24.92 59.08
CA ARG A 64 13.98 25.58 57.79
C ARG A 64 14.01 24.58 56.62
N VAL A 65 12.93 23.80 56.45
CA VAL A 65 12.87 22.86 55.32
C VAL A 65 12.91 23.67 54.02
N GLU A 66 13.98 23.48 53.29
CA GLU A 66 14.21 24.08 51.98
C GLU A 66 13.61 23.19 50.90
N PHE A 67 12.74 23.77 50.08
CA PHE A 67 12.11 23.11 48.94
C PHE A 67 12.79 23.56 47.65
N PRO A 68 13.24 22.64 46.79
CA PRO A 68 13.83 23.01 45.50
C PRO A 68 12.77 23.67 44.62
N PHE A 69 13.17 24.61 43.76
CA PHE A 69 12.23 25.34 42.90
C PHE A 69 11.50 24.42 41.90
N GLU A 70 12.10 23.28 41.55
CA GLU A 70 11.55 22.27 40.65
C GLU A 70 10.22 21.68 41.15
N VAL A 71 9.87 21.81 42.44
CA VAL A 71 8.56 21.38 42.95
C VAL A 71 7.40 22.09 42.26
N ASP A 72 7.62 23.27 41.68
CA ASP A 72 6.59 24.01 40.93
C ASP A 72 6.16 23.29 39.64
N LEU A 73 7.06 22.49 39.05
CA LEU A 73 6.77 21.70 37.85
C LEU A 73 5.69 20.65 38.09
N TRP A 74 5.49 20.22 39.34
CA TRP A 74 4.41 19.31 39.71
C TRP A 74 3.04 19.92 39.42
N SER A 75 2.83 21.18 39.79
CA SER A 75 1.56 21.89 39.57
C SER A 75 1.24 22.00 38.07
N LEU A 76 2.28 22.16 37.25
CA LEU A 76 2.17 22.13 35.80
C LEU A 76 1.86 20.73 35.27
N GLY A 77 2.49 19.69 35.80
CA GLY A 77 2.17 18.29 35.50
C GLY A 77 0.71 17.95 35.79
N VAL A 78 0.20 18.33 36.97
CA VAL A 78 -1.21 18.17 37.35
C VAL A 78 -2.13 18.90 36.37
N THR A 79 -1.79 20.15 36.03
CA THR A 79 -2.56 20.97 35.09
C THR A 79 -2.58 20.35 33.69
N LEU A 80 -1.44 19.91 33.17
CA LEU A 80 -1.35 19.26 31.86
C LEU A 80 -2.15 17.95 31.81
N TYR A 81 -2.06 17.11 32.85
CA TYR A 81 -2.86 15.89 32.96
C TYR A 81 -4.36 16.23 32.92
N GLN A 82 -4.78 17.24 33.69
CA GLN A 82 -6.18 17.65 33.73
C GLN A 82 -6.66 18.26 32.42
N CYS A 83 -5.83 19.05 31.73
CA CYS A 83 -6.17 19.53 30.39
C CYS A 83 -6.32 18.39 29.38
N ALA A 84 -5.53 17.33 29.51
CA ALA A 84 -5.58 16.18 28.59
C ALA A 84 -6.74 15.22 28.87
N THR A 85 -7.22 15.14 30.12
CA THR A 85 -8.19 14.12 30.57
C THR A 85 -9.52 14.67 31.06
N GLY A 86 -9.55 15.92 31.53
CA GLY A 86 -10.67 16.52 32.27
C GLY A 86 -10.63 16.28 33.78
N ASP A 87 -9.77 15.37 34.25
CA ASP A 87 -9.72 14.88 35.63
C ASP A 87 -8.38 15.18 36.31
N LEU A 88 -8.39 15.24 37.64
CA LEU A 88 -7.14 15.29 38.42
C LEU A 88 -6.41 13.93 38.36
N PRO A 89 -5.06 13.92 38.34
CA PRO A 89 -4.28 12.68 38.28
C PRO A 89 -4.40 11.81 39.54
N PHE A 90 -4.55 12.42 40.72
CA PHE A 90 -4.59 11.73 42.01
C PHE A 90 -5.92 12.01 42.69
N GLN A 91 -6.71 10.96 42.91
CA GLN A 91 -8.10 11.07 43.35
C GLN A 91 -8.39 10.07 44.48
N PRO A 92 -8.49 10.53 45.75
CA PRO A 92 -9.01 9.71 46.82
C PRO A 92 -10.53 9.54 46.68
N PHE A 93 -11.09 8.52 47.32
CA PHE A 93 -12.49 8.12 47.09
C PHE A 93 -13.52 9.25 47.32
N ALA A 94 -13.38 10.01 48.41
CA ALA A 94 -14.32 11.09 48.74
C ALA A 94 -13.96 12.45 48.07
N GLY A 95 -12.88 12.50 47.30
CA GLY A 95 -12.33 13.71 46.71
C GLY A 95 -11.23 14.37 47.56
N THR A 96 -10.32 15.07 46.89
CA THR A 96 -9.05 15.60 47.43
C THR A 96 -9.19 16.41 48.72
N ARG A 97 -10.17 17.31 48.80
CA ARG A 97 -10.40 18.16 49.99
C ARG A 97 -11.18 17.48 51.12
N LYS A 98 -12.00 16.48 50.78
CA LYS A 98 -12.87 15.78 51.76
C LYS A 98 -12.14 14.60 52.41
N ASP A 99 -11.19 13.99 51.71
CA ASP A 99 -10.38 12.88 52.18
C ASP A 99 -8.88 13.19 52.07
N ARG A 100 -8.41 14.08 52.96
CA ARG A 100 -7.00 14.49 53.05
C ARG A 100 -6.09 13.33 53.45
N ALA A 101 -6.57 12.42 54.29
CA ALA A 101 -5.82 11.24 54.70
C ALA A 101 -5.61 10.26 53.53
N GLY A 102 -6.65 10.04 52.72
CA GLY A 102 -6.56 9.29 51.47
C GLY A 102 -5.64 9.95 50.46
N MET A 103 -5.74 11.26 50.29
CA MET A 103 -4.86 12.02 49.41
C MET A 103 -3.39 11.89 49.83
N LYS A 104 -3.08 12.08 51.11
CA LYS A 104 -1.74 11.90 51.66
C LYS A 104 -1.20 10.50 51.38
N ARG A 105 -2.00 9.46 51.66
CA ARG A 105 -1.64 8.06 51.36
C ARG A 105 -1.32 7.85 49.88
N ILE A 106 -2.13 8.40 48.96
CA ILE A 106 -1.88 8.30 47.52
C ILE A 106 -0.53 8.94 47.19
N LEU A 107 -0.31 10.20 47.59
CA LEU A 107 0.92 10.92 47.24
C LEU A 107 2.18 10.27 47.81
N GLU A 108 2.14 9.75 49.04
CA GLU A 108 3.29 9.08 49.69
C GLU A 108 3.61 7.70 49.10
N THR A 109 2.59 6.98 48.63
CA THR A 109 2.75 5.61 48.10
C THR A 109 2.88 5.56 46.59
N LYS A 110 3.01 6.73 45.92
CA LYS A 110 3.08 6.82 44.46
C LYS A 110 4.28 6.04 43.90
N PRO A 111 4.07 5.04 43.03
CA PRO A 111 5.18 4.35 42.38
C PRO A 111 5.92 5.25 41.38
N PRO A 112 7.22 5.00 41.13
CA PRO A 112 7.99 5.70 40.11
C PRO A 112 7.37 5.58 38.71
N GLY A 113 7.28 6.72 38.00
CA GLY A 113 6.70 6.81 36.67
C GLY A 113 5.18 6.61 36.59
N CYS A 114 4.45 6.49 37.70
CA CYS A 114 2.99 6.57 37.68
C CYS A 114 2.55 8.03 37.58
N ILE A 115 1.63 8.31 36.66
CA ILE A 115 1.08 9.64 36.37
C ILE A 115 -0.34 9.82 36.91
N SER A 116 -0.99 8.73 37.34
CA SER A 116 -2.28 8.80 38.02
C SER A 116 -2.46 7.69 39.06
N GLY A 117 -3.28 7.98 40.07
CA GLY A 117 -3.61 7.10 41.18
C GLY A 117 -5.04 7.35 41.67
N ILE A 118 -5.94 6.40 41.41
CA ILE A 118 -7.37 6.54 41.71
C ILE A 118 -7.80 5.51 42.74
N GLU A 119 -8.48 5.98 43.79
CA GLU A 119 -9.12 5.13 44.78
C GLU A 119 -10.63 5.04 44.55
N ASN A 120 -11.12 3.87 44.12
CA ASN A 120 -12.53 3.68 43.78
C ASN A 120 -13.43 3.36 44.98
N THR A 121 -12.85 3.03 46.13
CA THR A 121 -13.57 2.68 47.38
C THR A 121 -12.81 3.25 48.56
N SER A 122 -13.51 3.76 49.57
CA SER A 122 -12.88 4.34 50.77
C SER A 122 -11.85 3.41 51.41
N GLY A 123 -10.59 3.82 51.48
CA GLY A 123 -9.50 3.02 52.05
C GLY A 123 -9.12 1.76 51.24
N GLY A 124 -9.54 1.71 49.97
CA GLY A 124 -9.31 0.58 49.08
C GLY A 124 -7.95 0.60 48.39
N LYS A 125 -7.76 -0.35 47.46
CA LYS A 125 -6.57 -0.42 46.63
C LYS A 125 -6.52 0.75 45.64
N ILE A 126 -5.39 1.45 45.60
CA ILE A 126 -5.14 2.52 44.63
C ILE A 126 -4.83 1.89 43.26
N GLN A 127 -5.53 2.34 42.22
CA GLN A 127 -5.28 1.99 40.84
C GLN A 127 -4.26 2.95 40.24
N TRP A 128 -3.04 2.45 40.08
CA TRP A 128 -1.92 3.20 39.50
C TRP A 128 -1.85 3.03 37.99
N SER A 129 -1.61 4.12 37.26
CA SER A 129 -1.36 4.06 35.82
C SER A 129 -0.16 4.92 35.41
N LYS A 130 0.58 4.45 34.40
CA LYS A 130 1.64 5.19 33.71
C LYS A 130 1.18 5.81 32.40
N SER A 131 -0.05 5.51 32.00
CA SER A 131 -0.66 5.94 30.74
C SER A 131 -1.91 6.76 30.99
N LEU A 132 -2.17 7.70 30.09
CA LEU A 132 -3.41 8.48 30.07
C LEU A 132 -4.60 7.53 29.78
N PRO A 133 -5.80 7.85 30.28
CA PRO A 133 -6.99 7.01 30.08
C PRO A 133 -7.33 6.85 28.59
N GLU A 134 -8.10 5.80 28.26
CA GLU A 134 -8.57 5.55 26.89
C GLU A 134 -9.51 6.64 26.38
N SER A 135 -10.23 7.31 27.28
CA SER A 135 -11.09 8.46 26.98
C SER A 135 -10.32 9.70 26.49
N CYS A 136 -9.00 9.74 26.70
CA CYS A 136 -8.15 10.84 26.25
C CYS A 136 -8.13 10.92 24.72
N ARG A 137 -8.43 12.11 24.18
CA ARG A 137 -8.62 12.36 22.74
C ARG A 137 -7.35 12.76 21.99
N LEU A 138 -6.21 12.82 22.68
CA LEU A 138 -4.93 13.10 22.03
C LEU A 138 -4.55 11.97 21.08
N SER A 139 -3.87 12.31 19.98
CA SER A 139 -3.33 11.30 19.07
C SER A 139 -2.39 10.35 19.81
N LYS A 140 -2.29 9.09 19.37
CA LYS A 140 -1.43 8.08 20.02
C LYS A 140 0.02 8.57 20.20
N ASN A 141 0.60 9.20 19.18
CA ASN A 141 1.97 9.71 19.24
C ASN A 141 2.13 10.84 20.27
N LEU A 142 1.22 11.82 20.26
CA LEU A 142 1.25 12.92 21.23
C LEU A 142 0.98 12.44 22.66
N LYS A 143 0.06 11.48 22.82
CA LYS A 143 -0.25 10.83 24.10
C LYS A 143 1.01 10.18 24.71
N GLN A 144 1.77 9.42 23.92
CA GLN A 144 3.02 8.80 24.39
C GLN A 144 4.07 9.83 24.82
N ARG A 145 4.23 10.92 24.05
CA ARG A 145 5.17 12.02 24.40
C ARG A 145 4.73 12.75 25.66
N LEU A 146 3.43 13.05 25.78
CA LEU A 146 2.88 13.69 26.96
C LEU A 146 2.96 12.79 28.19
N GLU A 147 2.72 11.47 28.05
CA GLU A 147 2.90 10.49 29.13
C GLU A 147 4.35 10.52 29.63
N ALA A 148 5.34 10.50 28.74
CA ALA A 148 6.76 10.59 29.13
C ALA A 148 7.08 11.91 29.86
N LEU A 149 6.56 13.04 29.38
CA LEU A 149 6.72 14.34 30.05
C LEU A 149 6.04 14.35 31.42
N LEU A 150 4.81 13.84 31.53
CA LEU A 150 4.06 13.76 32.78
C LEU A 150 4.75 12.86 33.80
N GLN A 151 5.40 11.77 33.37
CA GLN A 151 6.19 10.91 34.26
C GLN A 151 7.36 11.67 34.91
N ARG A 152 7.94 12.63 34.21
CA ARG A 152 9.02 13.50 34.73
C ARG A 152 8.47 14.63 35.61
N LEU A 153 7.37 15.26 35.20
CA LEU A 153 6.74 16.36 35.94
C LEU A 153 6.08 15.91 37.25
N LEU A 154 5.54 14.69 37.28
CA LEU A 154 4.89 14.09 38.45
C LEU A 154 5.85 13.13 39.18
N GLU A 155 7.13 13.47 39.28
CA GLU A 155 8.10 12.76 40.11
C GLU A 155 8.05 13.32 41.54
N SER A 156 7.98 12.42 42.53
CA SER A 156 7.90 12.80 43.95
C SER A 156 9.25 12.70 44.66
N ASN A 157 10.22 11.99 44.07
CA ASN A 157 11.59 11.89 44.59
C ASN A 157 12.40 13.15 44.22
N SER A 158 12.85 13.88 45.24
CA SER A 158 13.65 15.10 45.11
C SER A 158 14.92 14.94 44.27
N GLU A 159 15.58 13.77 44.30
CA GLU A 159 16.82 13.52 43.55
C GLU A 159 16.58 13.27 42.05
N LYS A 160 15.32 13.01 41.66
CA LYS A 160 14.94 12.66 40.29
C LYS A 160 14.10 13.72 39.60
N LEU A 161 13.88 14.85 40.27
CA LEU A 161 13.11 15.97 39.76
C LEU A 161 13.66 16.42 38.40
N MET A 162 12.74 16.74 37.50
CA MET A 162 13.07 17.39 36.24
C MET A 162 13.52 18.82 36.52
N THR A 163 14.61 19.25 35.89
CA THR A 163 15.04 20.65 35.97
C THR A 163 14.23 21.52 35.00
N PHE A 164 14.14 22.84 35.25
CA PHE A 164 13.50 23.77 34.31
C PHE A 164 14.11 23.71 32.91
N ARG A 165 15.45 23.59 32.81
CA ARG A 165 16.13 23.46 31.51
C ARG A 165 15.65 22.23 30.75
N GLU A 166 15.65 21.06 31.41
CA GLU A 166 15.17 19.81 30.80
C GLU A 166 13.70 19.91 30.39
N PHE A 167 12.88 20.55 31.22
CA PHE A 167 11.48 20.80 30.92
C PHE A 167 11.33 21.63 29.64
N PHE A 168 11.99 22.80 29.56
CA PHE A 168 11.90 23.67 28.38
C PHE A 168 12.41 22.98 27.12
N GLU A 169 13.54 22.27 27.20
CA GLU A 169 14.07 21.49 26.09
C GLU A 169 13.06 20.43 25.60
N GLU A 170 12.41 19.71 26.52
CA GLU A 170 11.44 18.68 26.14
C GLU A 170 10.15 19.29 25.58
N THR A 171 9.67 20.39 26.14
CA THR A 171 8.50 21.10 25.59
C THR A 171 8.80 21.72 24.23
N ASP A 172 10.00 22.26 24.02
CA ASP A 172 10.41 22.81 22.72
C ASP A 172 10.47 21.69 21.67
N ARG A 173 11.00 20.51 22.03
CA ARG A 173 10.98 19.34 21.13
C ARG A 173 9.57 18.96 20.72
N ILE A 174 8.60 19.01 21.64
CA ILE A 174 7.18 18.71 21.33
C ILE A 174 6.55 19.82 20.48
N PHE A 175 6.80 21.09 20.81
CA PHE A 175 6.19 22.24 20.17
C PHE A 175 6.63 22.42 18.71
N HIS A 176 7.86 22.05 18.37
CA HIS A 176 8.38 22.13 17.01
C HIS A 176 7.90 20.99 16.10
N LEU A 177 7.12 20.03 16.59
CA LEU A 177 6.58 18.96 15.75
C LEU A 177 5.45 19.46 14.86
N MET A 178 5.42 18.99 13.61
CA MET A 178 4.33 19.26 12.68
C MET A 178 3.30 18.13 12.69
N PRO A 179 2.01 18.42 12.95
CA PRO A 179 0.95 17.43 12.85
C PRO A 179 0.60 17.16 11.37
N ILE A 180 0.56 15.88 11.00
CA ILE A 180 0.04 15.41 9.71
C ILE A 180 -1.18 14.53 9.97
N TYR A 181 -2.32 14.96 9.44
CA TYR A 181 -3.55 14.18 9.45
C TYR A 181 -3.66 13.37 8.17
N TYR A 182 -3.89 12.06 8.30
CA TYR A 182 -4.03 11.17 7.15
C TYR A 182 -5.04 10.04 7.39
N LEU A 183 -5.73 9.67 6.32
CA LEU A 183 -6.66 8.55 6.23
C LEU A 183 -6.00 7.41 5.46
N ASN A 184 -5.79 6.28 6.13
CA ASN A 184 -5.37 5.04 5.47
C ASN A 184 -6.61 4.31 4.96
N LEU A 185 -6.83 4.29 3.65
CA LEU A 185 -7.99 3.61 3.05
C LEU A 185 -7.95 2.10 3.26
N LYS A 186 -6.79 1.45 3.13
CA LYS A 186 -6.67 -0.01 3.28
C LYS A 186 -7.17 -0.50 4.65
N ARG A 187 -7.01 0.29 5.70
CA ARG A 187 -7.46 -0.05 7.08
C ARG A 187 -8.65 0.76 7.54
N PHE A 188 -9.04 1.78 6.79
CA PHE A 188 -10.12 2.71 7.09
C PHE A 188 -9.94 3.47 8.42
N ILE A 189 -8.70 3.91 8.67
CA ILE A 189 -8.28 4.58 9.92
C ILE A 189 -7.81 6.00 9.61
N LEU A 190 -8.44 7.00 10.22
CA LEU A 190 -7.98 8.39 10.24
C LEU A 190 -7.10 8.61 11.48
N THR A 191 -5.89 9.10 11.29
CA THR A 191 -4.92 9.32 12.36
C THR A 191 -4.16 10.62 12.15
N CYS A 192 -3.66 11.18 13.26
CA CYS A 192 -2.71 12.28 13.27
C CYS A 192 -1.37 11.75 13.77
N HIS A 193 -0.29 12.06 13.06
CA HIS A 193 1.07 11.78 13.50
C HIS A 193 1.88 13.08 13.55
N TYR A 194 2.76 13.20 14.55
CA TYR A 194 3.57 14.39 14.77
C TYR A 194 5.01 14.11 14.34
N PHE A 195 5.47 14.79 13.30
CA PHE A 195 6.79 14.61 12.70
C PHE A 195 7.70 15.78 13.03
N ASN A 196 9.01 15.52 13.05
CA ASN A 196 9.96 16.63 13.03
C ASN A 196 9.93 17.29 11.63
N PRO A 197 9.87 18.62 11.52
CA PRO A 197 9.81 19.33 10.24
C PRO A 197 10.91 18.95 9.23
N SER A 198 12.09 18.58 9.72
CA SER A 198 13.24 18.21 8.88
C SER A 198 13.23 16.76 8.41
N GLN A 199 12.38 15.90 8.99
CA GLN A 199 12.28 14.50 8.59
C GLN A 199 11.68 14.37 7.19
N PRO A 200 12.06 13.34 6.43
CA PRO A 200 11.47 13.09 5.12
C PRO A 200 10.01 12.65 5.25
N ILE A 201 9.15 13.15 4.36
CA ILE A 201 7.72 12.79 4.33
C ILE A 201 7.49 11.29 4.09
N THR A 202 8.46 10.59 3.48
CA THR A 202 8.41 9.14 3.25
C THR A 202 8.37 8.32 4.54
N ASN A 203 8.77 8.87 5.69
CA ASN A 203 8.60 8.21 6.99
C ASN A 203 7.12 7.88 7.30
N LEU A 204 6.19 8.60 6.68
CA LEU A 204 4.76 8.30 6.78
C LEU A 204 4.41 6.92 6.17
N TYR A 205 5.18 6.44 5.19
CA TYR A 205 5.02 5.11 4.63
C TYR A 205 5.35 4.01 5.64
N ASP A 206 6.33 4.22 6.51
CA ASP A 206 6.65 3.26 7.57
C ASP A 206 5.49 3.15 8.57
N GLU A 207 4.85 4.27 8.88
CA GLU A 207 3.67 4.28 9.74
C GLU A 207 2.46 3.62 9.07
N LEU A 208 2.27 3.81 7.76
CA LEU A 208 1.23 3.12 7.00
C LEU A 208 1.49 1.61 6.92
N GLN A 209 2.74 1.18 6.72
CA GLN A 209 3.13 -0.24 6.72
C GLN A 209 2.86 -0.89 8.08
N LYS A 210 3.25 -0.23 9.18
CA LYS A 210 2.94 -0.68 10.55
C LYS A 210 1.43 -0.81 10.78
N GLN A 211 0.62 0.14 10.30
CA GLN A 211 -0.84 0.05 10.41
C GLN A 211 -1.44 -1.08 9.58
N ASN A 212 -0.86 -1.36 8.41
CA ASN A 212 -1.33 -2.39 7.50
C ASN A 212 -0.88 -3.81 7.91
N ASN A 213 0.10 -3.93 8.81
CA ASN A 213 0.82 -5.18 9.07
C ASN A 213 1.43 -5.77 7.79
N ASP A 214 1.90 -4.91 6.88
CA ASP A 214 2.55 -5.32 5.64
C ASP A 214 4.07 -5.47 5.88
N GLU A 215 4.65 -6.58 5.47
CA GLU A 215 6.12 -6.82 5.52
C GLU A 215 6.83 -6.30 4.26
N SER A 216 6.07 -6.01 3.19
CA SER A 216 6.60 -5.51 1.93
C SER A 216 6.44 -4.00 1.80
N HIS A 217 7.44 -3.36 1.20
CA HIS A 217 7.39 -1.94 0.82
C HIS A 217 6.45 -1.73 -0.37
N GLY A 218 5.14 -1.82 -0.13
CA GLY A 218 4.13 -1.49 -1.13
C GLY A 218 4.25 -0.05 -1.65
N ASP A 219 3.77 0.20 -2.85
CA ASP A 219 3.61 1.57 -3.36
C ASP A 219 2.36 2.19 -2.75
N TYR A 220 2.55 3.38 -2.17
CA TYR A 220 1.52 4.16 -1.53
C TYR A 220 1.26 5.41 -2.34
N PHE A 221 0.00 5.62 -2.70
CA PHE A 221 -0.46 6.79 -3.42
C PHE A 221 -1.12 7.76 -2.45
N CYS A 222 -0.76 9.03 -2.55
CA CYS A 222 -1.26 10.08 -1.68
C CYS A 222 -2.21 11.00 -2.46
N LEU A 223 -3.34 11.31 -1.85
CA LEU A 223 -4.29 12.32 -2.32
C LEU A 223 -4.42 13.40 -1.24
N PHE A 224 -4.70 14.63 -1.67
CA PHE A 224 -5.17 15.70 -0.80
C PHE A 224 -6.32 16.42 -1.48
N GLN A 225 -7.46 16.54 -0.79
CA GLN A 225 -8.69 17.08 -1.38
C GLN A 225 -9.05 16.46 -2.73
N ASN A 226 -8.90 15.12 -2.85
CA ASN A 226 -9.16 14.35 -4.08
C ASN A 226 -8.22 14.68 -5.27
N VAL A 227 -7.08 15.33 -5.02
CA VAL A 227 -6.03 15.57 -6.02
C VAL A 227 -4.80 14.71 -5.70
N PRO A 228 -4.15 14.06 -6.67
CA PRO A 228 -2.91 13.32 -6.42
C PRO A 228 -1.75 14.23 -6.01
N TYR A 229 -1.04 13.85 -4.95
CA TYR A 229 0.20 14.48 -4.49
C TYR A 229 1.30 13.42 -4.42
N PRO A 230 2.05 13.18 -5.50
CA PRO A 230 3.07 12.14 -5.52
C PRO A 230 4.19 12.44 -4.53
N ILE A 231 4.59 11.42 -3.77
CA ILE A 231 5.72 11.49 -2.84
C ILE A 231 6.87 10.65 -3.42
N SER A 232 7.98 11.28 -3.74
CA SER A 232 9.15 10.61 -4.31
C SER A 232 9.89 9.79 -3.25
N LYS A 233 10.13 8.50 -3.53
CA LYS A 233 10.98 7.62 -2.71
C LYS A 233 12.48 7.86 -2.96
N SER A 234 12.86 8.24 -4.18
CA SER A 234 14.26 8.41 -4.58
C SER A 234 14.85 9.77 -4.18
N ASN A 235 14.01 10.80 -4.08
CA ASN A 235 14.40 12.12 -3.61
C ASN A 235 13.33 12.67 -2.64
N PRO A 236 13.30 12.16 -1.39
CA PRO A 236 12.26 12.52 -0.44
C PRO A 236 12.45 13.94 0.08
N MET A 237 11.41 14.77 -0.04
CA MET A 237 11.39 16.10 0.57
C MET A 237 11.09 16.02 2.06
N SER A 238 11.45 17.07 2.81
CA SER A 238 11.10 17.18 4.22
C SER A 238 9.60 17.41 4.42
N VAL A 239 9.09 17.03 5.59
CA VAL A 239 7.69 17.25 5.98
C VAL A 239 7.31 18.73 5.84
N LYS A 240 8.20 19.64 6.28
CA LYS A 240 7.97 21.07 6.17
C LYS A 240 7.71 21.50 4.72
N VAL A 241 8.62 21.13 3.81
CA VAL A 241 8.52 21.51 2.39
C VAL A 241 7.29 20.89 1.74
N PHE A 242 6.97 19.63 2.07
CA PHE A 242 5.75 18.98 1.57
C PHE A 242 4.49 19.72 2.01
N CYS A 243 4.39 20.06 3.30
CA CYS A 243 3.23 20.77 3.83
C CYS A 243 3.09 22.21 3.28
N GLU A 244 4.21 22.89 2.99
CA GLU A 244 4.21 24.22 2.36
C GLU A 244 3.67 24.20 0.91
N GLN A 245 3.70 23.03 0.23
CA GLN A 245 3.12 22.85 -1.10
C GLN A 245 1.61 22.59 -1.08
N LEU A 246 1.03 22.26 0.08
CA LEU A 246 -0.40 22.05 0.21
C LEU A 246 -1.13 23.41 0.23
N PRO A 247 -2.31 23.53 -0.42
CA PRO A 247 -3.04 24.79 -0.46
C PRO A 247 -3.56 25.22 0.92
N ILE A 248 -3.78 24.25 1.81
CA ILE A 248 -4.14 24.46 3.22
C ILE A 248 -3.45 23.40 4.10
N PRO A 249 -3.21 23.67 5.39
CA PRO A 249 -2.67 22.68 6.31
C PRO A 249 -3.58 21.46 6.43
N THR A 250 -2.97 20.28 6.62
CA THR A 250 -3.74 19.06 6.90
C THR A 250 -4.48 19.19 8.22
N SER A 251 -5.72 18.70 8.27
CA SER A 251 -6.55 18.70 9.47
C SER A 251 -7.42 17.45 9.55
N ARG A 252 -8.22 17.29 10.61
CA ARG A 252 -9.22 16.20 10.67
C ARG A 252 -10.24 16.31 9.54
N GLU A 253 -10.52 17.52 9.09
CA GLU A 253 -11.48 17.84 8.03
C GLU A 253 -10.86 17.71 6.64
N ASN A 254 -9.57 18.01 6.52
CA ASN A 254 -8.81 17.88 5.28
C ASN A 254 -7.58 17.00 5.52
N PRO A 255 -7.76 15.67 5.69
CA PRO A 255 -6.62 14.77 5.84
C PRO A 255 -6.00 14.47 4.47
N LEU A 256 -4.73 14.10 4.46
CA LEU A 256 -4.15 13.34 3.35
C LEU A 256 -4.86 11.99 3.26
N VAL A 257 -4.96 11.41 2.07
CA VAL A 257 -5.58 10.11 1.89
C VAL A 257 -4.60 9.18 1.20
N PHE A 258 -4.34 8.03 1.83
CA PHE A 258 -3.41 7.02 1.32
C PHE A 258 -4.14 5.76 0.92
N TYR A 259 -3.79 5.24 -0.25
CA TYR A 259 -4.17 3.90 -0.71
C TYR A 259 -2.97 3.20 -1.33
N THR A 260 -3.08 1.88 -1.46
CA THR A 260 -2.07 1.03 -2.07
C THR A 260 -2.77 -0.07 -2.87
N PHE A 261 -2.12 -0.55 -3.92
CA PHE A 261 -2.53 -1.75 -4.65
C PHE A 261 -1.79 -2.99 -4.13
N SER A 262 -1.50 -3.04 -2.83
CA SER A 262 -0.98 -4.22 -2.15
C SER A 262 -2.13 -5.00 -1.54
N PRO A 263 -2.26 -6.33 -1.80
CA PRO A 263 -3.35 -7.12 -1.27
C PRO A 263 -3.37 -7.10 0.27
N MET A 264 -4.56 -7.19 0.86
CA MET A 264 -4.73 -7.36 2.28
C MET A 264 -4.39 -8.80 2.68
N LYS A 265 -3.39 -8.96 3.56
CA LYS A 265 -3.25 -10.19 4.36
C LYS A 265 -4.45 -10.29 5.31
N SER A 266 -4.86 -11.50 5.70
CA SER A 266 -6.02 -11.80 6.56
C SER A 266 -5.99 -11.06 7.91
N SER A 267 -6.29 -9.76 7.89
CA SER A 267 -6.31 -8.88 9.04
C SER A 267 -7.75 -8.55 9.37
N PRO A 268 -8.10 -8.36 10.66
CA PRO A 268 -9.46 -8.02 11.02
C PRO A 268 -9.88 -6.71 10.36
N SER A 269 -11.05 -6.75 9.75
CA SER A 269 -11.77 -5.58 9.25
C SER A 269 -11.94 -4.54 10.36
N TYR A 270 -11.77 -3.26 10.04
CA TYR A 270 -11.93 -2.19 11.02
C TYR A 270 -13.41 -1.92 11.26
N ILE A 271 -13.84 -2.02 12.51
CA ILE A 271 -15.19 -1.68 12.96
C ILE A 271 -15.07 -0.51 13.93
N PRO A 272 -15.80 0.59 13.71
CA PRO A 272 -15.76 1.73 14.59
C PRO A 272 -16.34 1.33 15.94
N GLN A 273 -15.66 1.67 17.02
CA GLN A 273 -16.21 1.52 18.36
C GLN A 273 -16.73 2.89 18.80
N ILE A 274 -18.05 3.02 18.96
CA ILE A 274 -18.62 4.19 19.64
C ILE A 274 -18.62 3.87 21.13
N HIS A 275 -17.75 4.52 21.87
CA HIS A 275 -17.79 4.45 23.32
C HIS A 275 -18.84 5.43 23.85
N ILE A 276 -19.82 4.94 24.62
CA ILE A 276 -20.78 5.76 25.34
C ILE A 276 -20.51 5.58 26.84
N PRO A 277 -19.80 6.54 27.48
CA PRO A 277 -19.56 6.49 28.92
C PRO A 277 -20.86 6.34 29.72
N THR A 278 -20.85 5.48 30.74
CA THR A 278 -21.97 5.37 31.68
C THR A 278 -21.82 6.43 32.77
N LEU A 279 -22.80 7.32 32.88
CA LEU A 279 -22.84 8.31 33.95
C LEU A 279 -23.40 7.70 35.24
N LYS A 280 -22.84 8.10 36.38
CA LYS A 280 -23.39 7.71 37.69
C LYS A 280 -24.76 8.38 37.88
N PRO A 281 -25.80 7.64 38.32
CA PRO A 281 -27.11 8.24 38.54
C PRO A 281 -27.09 9.21 39.73
N ILE A 282 -27.92 10.24 39.68
CA ILE A 282 -28.06 11.19 40.79
C ILE A 282 -28.73 10.47 41.97
N ARG A 283 -27.96 10.20 43.03
CA ARG A 283 -28.43 9.47 44.22
C ARG A 283 -29.38 10.28 45.11
N GLN A 284 -29.22 11.61 45.16
CA GLN A 284 -30.03 12.48 46.02
C GLN A 284 -30.97 13.33 45.17
N VAL A 285 -32.28 13.14 45.34
CA VAL A 285 -33.30 13.72 44.46
C VAL A 285 -33.37 15.24 44.55
N ASN A 286 -33.11 15.78 45.75
CA ASN A 286 -33.25 17.19 46.09
C ASN A 286 -31.92 17.96 46.14
N ASP A 287 -30.80 17.31 45.79
CA ASP A 287 -29.49 17.95 45.82
C ASP A 287 -29.24 18.75 44.54
N VAL A 288 -29.34 20.07 44.67
CA VAL A 288 -29.13 21.04 43.60
C VAL A 288 -27.70 20.99 43.06
N ALA A 289 -26.71 20.77 43.93
CA ALA A 289 -25.31 20.67 43.52
C ALA A 289 -25.09 19.38 42.71
N ALA A 290 -25.66 18.26 43.16
CA ALA A 290 -25.58 17.00 42.42
C ALA A 290 -26.28 17.08 41.05
N ALA A 291 -27.43 17.77 40.96
CA ALA A 291 -28.12 17.97 39.68
C ALA A 291 -27.29 18.83 38.70
N TYR A 292 -26.66 19.90 39.19
CA TYR A 292 -25.76 20.71 38.38
C TYR A 292 -24.53 19.92 37.92
N ASP A 293 -23.86 19.20 38.82
CA ASP A 293 -22.67 18.43 38.47
C ASP A 293 -23.03 17.33 37.45
N TRP A 294 -24.16 16.64 37.62
CA TRP A 294 -24.64 15.65 36.65
C TRP A 294 -25.02 16.25 35.29
N SER A 295 -25.59 17.46 35.27
CA SER A 295 -25.87 18.17 34.01
C SER A 295 -24.58 18.51 33.24
N LYS A 296 -23.52 18.90 33.96
CA LYS A 296 -22.20 19.15 33.39
C LYS A 296 -21.60 17.88 32.79
N ASP A 297 -21.68 16.76 33.49
CA ASP A 297 -21.21 15.46 32.99
C ASP A 297 -22.01 15.02 31.75
N THR A 298 -23.32 15.27 31.74
CA THR A 298 -24.20 15.00 30.59
C THR A 298 -23.81 15.85 29.37
N VAL A 299 -23.46 17.12 29.57
CA VAL A 299 -22.93 17.98 28.49
C VAL A 299 -21.65 17.38 27.91
N GLY A 300 -20.73 16.96 28.79
CA GLY A 300 -19.50 16.27 28.39
C GLY A 300 -19.77 15.02 27.54
N LEU A 301 -20.71 14.16 27.99
CA LEU A 301 -21.13 12.97 27.27
C LEU A 301 -21.69 13.30 25.87
N PHE A 302 -22.60 14.28 25.76
CA PHE A 302 -23.22 14.64 24.49
C PHE A 302 -22.19 15.17 23.49
N PHE A 303 -21.30 16.06 23.93
CA PHE A 303 -20.19 16.52 23.09
C PHE A 303 -19.27 15.38 22.68
N TYR A 304 -18.95 14.47 23.60
CA TYR A 304 -18.06 13.33 23.34
C TYR A 304 -18.64 12.41 22.26
N VAL A 305 -19.91 12.02 22.37
CA VAL A 305 -20.59 11.17 21.39
C VAL A 305 -20.76 11.88 20.06
N LYS A 306 -21.24 13.14 20.05
CA LYS A 306 -21.37 13.95 18.83
C LYS A 306 -20.05 14.05 18.06
N ASN A 307 -18.94 14.28 18.76
CA ASN A 307 -17.62 14.36 18.12
C ASN A 307 -17.20 13.03 17.49
N GLN A 308 -17.50 11.87 18.12
CA GLN A 308 -17.26 10.57 17.48
C GLN A 308 -18.09 10.41 16.19
N LEU A 309 -19.36 10.79 16.22
CA LEU A 309 -20.22 10.72 15.04
C LEU A 309 -19.71 11.60 13.90
N ASN A 310 -19.29 12.82 14.22
CA ASN A 310 -18.66 13.73 13.25
C ASN A 310 -17.38 13.13 12.65
N ASP A 311 -16.50 12.57 13.49
CA ASP A 311 -15.25 11.94 13.03
C ASP A 311 -15.56 10.81 12.03
N TYR A 312 -16.47 9.89 12.37
CA TYR A 312 -16.80 8.75 11.51
C TYR A 312 -17.53 9.15 10.22
N GLN A 313 -18.43 10.14 10.28
CA GLN A 313 -19.06 10.69 9.08
C GLN A 313 -18.02 11.25 8.11
N ARG A 314 -17.05 12.02 8.62
CA ARG A 314 -15.98 12.61 7.80
C ARG A 314 -15.12 11.53 7.16
N ILE A 315 -14.72 10.51 7.93
CA ILE A 315 -13.97 9.36 7.42
C ILE A 315 -14.71 8.72 6.23
N LEU A 316 -16.01 8.45 6.39
CA LEU A 316 -16.83 7.88 5.33
C LEU A 316 -16.89 8.79 4.10
N GLN A 317 -17.16 10.09 4.28
CA GLN A 317 -17.22 11.05 3.16
C GLN A 317 -15.90 11.16 2.40
N THR A 318 -14.79 11.34 3.12
CA THR A 318 -13.45 11.45 2.51
C THR A 318 -13.08 10.18 1.77
N ALA A 319 -13.30 9.01 2.39
CA ALA A 319 -13.00 7.76 1.76
C ALA A 319 -13.81 7.53 0.49
N GLN A 320 -15.09 7.87 0.53
CA GLN A 320 -16.00 7.65 -0.57
C GLN A 320 -15.65 8.48 -1.82
N CYS A 321 -15.16 9.72 -1.67
CA CYS A 321 -14.61 10.46 -2.79
C CYS A 321 -13.27 9.87 -3.28
N SER A 322 -12.42 9.45 -2.34
CA SER A 322 -11.09 8.95 -2.64
C SER A 322 -11.09 7.56 -3.29
N THR A 323 -12.07 6.71 -2.98
CA THR A 323 -12.22 5.38 -3.59
C THR A 323 -12.59 5.46 -5.07
N THR A 324 -13.33 6.49 -5.50
CA THR A 324 -13.58 6.73 -6.93
C THR A 324 -12.29 6.98 -7.69
N ILE A 325 -11.37 7.78 -7.11
CA ILE A 325 -10.06 8.05 -7.71
C ILE A 325 -9.18 6.80 -7.71
N MET A 326 -9.14 6.09 -6.59
CA MET A 326 -8.45 4.79 -6.52
C MET A 326 -8.97 3.82 -7.60
N GLN A 327 -10.28 3.77 -7.82
CA GLN A 327 -10.89 2.93 -8.84
C GLN A 327 -10.51 3.37 -10.27
N GLN A 328 -10.52 4.69 -10.54
CA GLN A 328 -10.07 5.22 -11.84
C GLN A 328 -8.59 4.90 -12.10
N HIS A 329 -7.74 5.05 -11.08
CA HIS A 329 -6.33 4.70 -11.17
C HIS A 329 -6.13 3.20 -11.43
N LEU A 330 -6.86 2.33 -10.71
CA LEU A 330 -6.83 0.90 -10.97
C LEU A 330 -7.22 0.57 -12.42
N LYS A 331 -8.32 1.15 -12.92
CA LYS A 331 -8.77 0.98 -14.31
C LYS A 331 -7.71 1.42 -15.31
N SER A 332 -7.03 2.53 -15.06
CA SER A 332 -5.92 3.01 -15.88
C SER A 332 -4.78 1.99 -15.92
N ASN A 333 -4.36 1.47 -14.77
CA ASN A 333 -3.27 0.49 -14.67
C ASN A 333 -3.61 -0.82 -15.40
N LEU A 334 -4.86 -1.28 -15.30
CA LEU A 334 -5.33 -2.46 -16.05
C LEU A 334 -5.27 -2.23 -17.57
N LEU A 335 -5.71 -1.05 -18.03
CA LEU A 335 -5.73 -0.72 -19.45
C LEU A 335 -4.31 -0.56 -20.01
N GLU A 336 -3.42 0.09 -19.27
CA GLU A 336 -2.00 0.23 -19.62
C GLU A 336 -1.31 -1.13 -19.72
N PHE A 337 -1.60 -2.03 -18.78
CA PHE A 337 -1.08 -3.39 -18.83
C PHE A 337 -1.64 -4.19 -20.02
N LEU A 338 -2.94 -4.05 -20.34
CA LEU A 338 -3.52 -4.65 -21.54
C LEU A 338 -2.84 -4.12 -22.82
N CYS A 339 -2.59 -2.82 -22.91
CA CYS A 339 -1.84 -2.23 -24.02
C CYS A 339 -0.43 -2.82 -24.12
N THR A 340 0.23 -3.05 -22.98
CA THR A 340 1.55 -3.68 -22.90
C THR A 340 1.51 -5.12 -23.44
N ILE A 341 0.54 -5.94 -23.02
CA ILE A 341 0.35 -7.30 -23.54
C ILE A 341 0.09 -7.28 -25.05
N ARG A 342 -0.84 -6.44 -25.51
CA ARG A 342 -1.18 -6.32 -26.95
C ARG A 342 0.00 -5.88 -27.79
N SER A 343 0.82 -4.95 -27.30
CA SER A 343 2.02 -4.50 -27.99
C SER A 343 2.98 -5.65 -28.28
N LYS A 344 3.11 -6.60 -27.35
CA LYS A 344 3.91 -7.81 -27.51
C LYS A 344 3.22 -8.83 -28.42
N LEU A 345 1.91 -9.05 -28.28
CA LEU A 345 1.16 -9.97 -29.15
C LEU A 345 1.20 -9.58 -30.63
N ILE A 346 1.26 -8.28 -30.96
CA ILE A 346 1.42 -7.81 -32.35
C ILE A 346 2.72 -8.37 -32.97
N VAL A 347 3.80 -8.46 -32.20
CA VAL A 347 5.07 -9.04 -32.66
C VAL A 347 4.90 -10.52 -32.97
N PHE A 348 4.18 -11.26 -32.13
CA PHE A 348 3.92 -12.69 -32.34
C PHE A 348 2.97 -12.98 -33.49
N ARG A 349 1.99 -12.13 -33.73
CA ARG A 349 1.08 -12.26 -34.88
C ARG A 349 1.83 -12.17 -36.21
N ALA A 350 2.84 -11.32 -36.30
CA ALA A 350 3.72 -11.26 -37.47
C ALA A 350 4.51 -12.57 -37.66
N ILE A 351 4.93 -13.23 -36.58
CA ILE A 351 5.61 -14.54 -36.62
C ILE A 351 4.63 -15.65 -37.08
N GLU A 352 3.38 -15.60 -36.63
CA GLU A 352 2.32 -16.52 -37.05
C GLU A 352 1.97 -16.36 -38.55
N GLU A 353 1.92 -15.13 -39.06
CA GLU A 353 1.75 -14.88 -40.50
C GLU A 353 2.93 -15.43 -41.31
N LEU A 354 4.17 -15.28 -40.83
CA LEU A 354 5.36 -15.88 -41.46
C LEU A 354 5.28 -17.41 -41.50
N LYS A 355 4.81 -18.05 -40.42
CA LYS A 355 4.54 -19.50 -40.39
C LYS A 355 3.53 -19.91 -41.45
N ASN A 356 2.42 -19.19 -41.54
CA ASN A 356 1.36 -19.48 -42.50
C ASN A 356 1.86 -19.34 -43.95
N ILE A 357 2.70 -18.32 -44.23
CA ILE A 357 3.36 -18.16 -45.54
C ILE A 357 4.29 -19.34 -45.82
N LEU A 358 5.05 -19.80 -44.82
CA LEU A 358 5.94 -20.96 -44.96
C LEU A 358 5.17 -22.25 -45.28
N ASP A 359 4.07 -22.50 -44.56
CA ASP A 359 3.20 -23.66 -44.78
C ASP A 359 2.51 -23.61 -46.16
N GLN A 360 2.19 -22.41 -46.66
CA GLN A 360 1.69 -22.21 -48.03
C GLN A 360 2.75 -22.50 -49.10
N ILE A 361 4.01 -22.14 -48.87
CA ILE A 361 5.13 -22.48 -49.76
C ILE A 361 5.33 -24.00 -49.83
N ASP A 362 5.12 -24.72 -48.72
CA ASP A 362 5.22 -26.19 -48.66
C ASP A 362 4.07 -26.91 -49.40
N SER A 363 2.85 -26.38 -49.31
CA SER A 363 1.70 -26.92 -50.06
C SER A 363 1.81 -26.66 -51.57
N SER A 364 2.44 -25.57 -51.98
CA SER A 364 2.70 -25.27 -53.40
C SER A 364 3.90 -26.04 -53.99
N THR A 365 4.88 -26.42 -53.18
CA THR A 365 5.99 -27.31 -53.62
C THR A 365 5.60 -28.79 -53.64
N SER A 366 4.73 -29.24 -52.75
CA SER A 366 4.21 -30.63 -52.76
C SER A 366 3.21 -30.89 -53.89
N SER A 367 2.40 -29.89 -54.27
CA SER A 367 1.45 -30.00 -55.39
C SER A 367 2.08 -30.04 -56.79
N GLN A 368 3.36 -29.64 -56.94
CA GLN A 368 4.11 -29.86 -58.19
C GLN A 368 4.74 -31.27 -58.31
N SER A 369 4.65 -32.10 -57.26
CA SER A 369 5.23 -33.46 -57.25
C SER A 369 4.22 -34.60 -57.44
N SER A 370 2.93 -34.30 -57.59
CA SER A 370 1.87 -35.32 -57.67
C SER A 370 0.95 -35.19 -58.90
N SER A 371 1.44 -34.71 -60.04
CA SER A 371 0.70 -34.73 -61.30
C SER A 371 1.24 -35.78 -62.27
N SER A 372 1.05 -37.06 -61.97
CA SER A 372 1.02 -38.13 -62.99
C SER A 372 0.46 -39.44 -62.42
N SER A 373 -0.86 -39.65 -62.50
CA SER A 373 -1.49 -40.93 -62.91
C SER A 373 -3.01 -40.97 -62.64
N SER A 374 -3.77 -40.83 -63.73
CA SER A 374 -4.98 -41.59 -64.10
C SER A 374 -6.14 -41.86 -63.12
N ASN A 375 -7.30 -41.28 -63.47
CA ASN A 375 -8.64 -41.87 -63.62
C ASN A 375 -9.05 -43.06 -62.71
N ASN A 376 -10.09 -42.84 -61.89
CA ASN A 376 -11.35 -43.57 -62.04
C ASN A 376 -12.52 -42.93 -61.28
N VAL A 377 -13.68 -43.07 -61.91
CA VAL A 377 -15.02 -42.57 -61.58
C VAL A 377 -15.68 -43.42 -60.49
N SER A 378 -16.43 -42.82 -59.54
CA SER A 378 -17.85 -43.12 -59.27
C SER A 378 -18.46 -42.33 -58.10
N MET A 379 -19.66 -41.77 -58.38
CA MET A 379 -20.69 -41.28 -57.45
C MET A 379 -21.24 -42.42 -56.55
N THR A 380 -21.93 -42.26 -55.41
CA THR A 380 -23.16 -41.52 -55.03
C THR A 380 -23.33 -41.64 -53.49
N SER A 381 -23.56 -40.58 -52.71
CA SER A 381 -24.84 -40.01 -52.22
C SER A 381 -25.51 -40.60 -50.96
N LEU A 382 -25.58 -39.76 -49.92
CA LEU A 382 -26.74 -39.34 -49.09
C LEU A 382 -27.40 -40.24 -48.01
N ASN A 383 -27.68 -39.55 -46.90
CA ASN A 383 -28.66 -39.76 -45.81
C ASN A 383 -28.38 -40.90 -44.82
N GLY A 384 -28.57 -40.78 -43.50
CA GLY A 384 -29.22 -39.76 -42.66
C GLY A 384 -29.77 -40.48 -41.41
N ASN A 385 -29.70 -39.84 -40.24
CA ASN A 385 -30.56 -39.99 -39.04
C ASN A 385 -29.83 -40.13 -37.69
N ASN A 386 -30.08 -39.12 -36.86
CA ASN A 386 -30.17 -39.14 -35.40
C ASN A 386 -31.41 -39.97 -34.97
N PRO A 387 -31.49 -40.53 -33.73
CA PRO A 387 -31.92 -39.70 -32.58
C PRO A 387 -31.39 -40.08 -31.17
N SER A 388 -31.28 -39.03 -30.34
CA SER A 388 -31.49 -38.89 -28.89
C SER A 388 -31.43 -40.10 -27.92
N GLY A 389 -30.65 -39.91 -26.84
CA GLY A 389 -30.84 -40.57 -25.53
C GLY A 389 -29.94 -39.97 -24.43
N ARG A 390 -30.53 -39.55 -23.31
CA ARG A 390 -29.92 -39.08 -22.03
C ARG A 390 -30.60 -39.90 -20.90
N PRO A 391 -30.19 -39.92 -19.61
CA PRO A 391 -28.90 -39.77 -18.90
C PRO A 391 -28.63 -41.04 -18.00
N PRO A 392 -27.64 -41.15 -17.06
CA PRO A 392 -27.58 -40.41 -15.79
C PRO A 392 -26.17 -40.09 -15.23
N SER A 393 -26.17 -39.31 -14.15
CA SER A 393 -25.05 -38.98 -13.24
C SER A 393 -24.65 -40.13 -12.32
N THR A 394 -23.36 -40.29 -12.00
CA THR A 394 -22.79 -40.33 -10.61
C THR A 394 -21.27 -40.61 -10.60
N SER A 395 -20.56 -39.77 -9.84
CA SER A 395 -19.31 -39.98 -9.06
C SER A 395 -18.20 -40.95 -9.51
N GLY A 396 -16.96 -40.45 -9.52
CA GLY A 396 -15.77 -41.24 -9.17
C GLY A 396 -14.56 -41.01 -10.07
N GLU A 397 -13.53 -40.38 -9.49
CA GLU A 397 -12.10 -40.50 -9.81
C GLU A 397 -11.58 -40.02 -11.19
N ALA A 398 -10.83 -38.92 -11.13
CA ALA A 398 -9.97 -38.46 -12.22
C ALA A 398 -8.68 -39.30 -12.28
N PRO A 399 -8.28 -39.84 -13.45
CA PRO A 399 -6.94 -40.38 -13.60
C PRO A 399 -5.95 -39.23 -13.83
N SER A 400 -5.06 -39.04 -12.86
CA SER A 400 -3.80 -38.31 -13.03
C SER A 400 -2.94 -38.99 -14.08
N ILE A 401 -2.68 -38.32 -15.21
CA ILE A 401 -1.64 -38.74 -16.15
C ILE A 401 -0.45 -37.78 -15.98
N GLY A 402 0.48 -38.20 -15.13
CA GLY A 402 1.80 -37.61 -15.03
C GLY A 402 2.68 -38.08 -16.19
N PHE A 403 3.30 -37.14 -16.89
CA PHE A 403 4.48 -37.41 -17.70
C PHE A 403 5.69 -36.75 -17.02
N SER A 404 6.16 -37.42 -15.97
CA SER A 404 7.45 -37.19 -15.33
C SER A 404 8.44 -38.24 -15.82
N HIS A 405 8.89 -38.17 -17.06
CA HIS A 405 10.11 -38.85 -17.51
C HIS A 405 10.49 -38.26 -18.86
N LEU A 406 11.33 -37.21 -18.86
CA LEU A 406 12.24 -36.89 -19.96
C LEU A 406 13.21 -35.75 -19.57
N LEU A 407 13.74 -35.77 -18.34
CA LEU A 407 14.89 -34.95 -17.97
C LEU A 407 15.71 -35.67 -16.87
N SER A 408 16.72 -36.43 -17.28
CA SER A 408 18.00 -36.58 -16.56
C SER A 408 19.06 -37.24 -17.45
N ASN A 409 19.94 -36.40 -18.00
CA ASN A 409 21.40 -36.48 -17.99
C ASN A 409 22.07 -37.87 -18.11
N THR A 410 22.71 -38.21 -19.25
CA THR A 410 24.11 -37.93 -19.69
C THR A 410 25.22 -38.80 -19.07
N ALA A 411 25.97 -39.45 -19.99
CA ALA A 411 27.43 -39.63 -20.07
C ALA A 411 28.05 -41.05 -19.92
N SER A 412 28.59 -41.56 -21.05
CA SER A 412 29.81 -42.41 -21.29
C SER A 412 29.91 -43.80 -20.62
N SER A 413 30.44 -44.90 -21.21
CA SER A 413 31.56 -45.10 -22.15
C SER A 413 31.63 -46.55 -22.71
N SER A 414 32.27 -46.74 -23.89
CA SER A 414 33.02 -47.93 -24.42
C SER A 414 32.22 -49.24 -24.69
N GLU A 415 32.39 -50.07 -25.73
CA GLU A 415 33.53 -50.47 -26.60
C GLU A 415 33.08 -50.94 -28.01
N ASN A 416 34.07 -51.14 -28.88
CA ASN A 416 34.04 -51.59 -30.29
C ASN A 416 33.39 -52.97 -30.57
N SER A 417 32.72 -53.10 -31.72
CA SER A 417 32.86 -54.28 -32.62
C SER A 417 32.32 -54.00 -34.03
N LEU A 418 33.07 -54.46 -35.04
CA LEU A 418 32.89 -54.23 -36.49
C LEU A 418 31.82 -55.13 -37.17
N SER A 419 31.09 -54.50 -38.13
CA SER A 419 30.64 -55.01 -39.47
C SER A 419 29.46 -56.01 -39.60
N PRO A 420 28.77 -56.10 -40.77
CA PRO A 420 28.43 -55.05 -41.75
C PRO A 420 26.94 -55.03 -42.20
N VAL A 421 26.57 -53.86 -42.71
CA VAL A 421 25.49 -53.48 -43.64
C VAL A 421 24.74 -54.60 -44.39
N THR A 422 23.41 -54.62 -44.26
CA THR A 422 22.50 -54.85 -45.40
C THR A 422 21.73 -53.56 -45.71
N SER A 423 21.82 -53.18 -46.97
CA SER A 423 21.40 -51.90 -47.55
C SER A 423 19.89 -51.73 -47.60
N HIS A 424 19.36 -50.76 -46.86
CA HIS A 424 18.15 -50.05 -47.27
C HIS A 424 18.51 -48.58 -47.52
N ARG A 425 18.30 -48.15 -48.76
CA ARG A 425 18.43 -46.76 -49.23
C ARG A 425 17.60 -45.85 -48.32
N SER A 426 18.25 -45.08 -47.45
CA SER A 426 17.66 -43.88 -46.87
C SER A 426 17.70 -42.78 -47.93
N THR A 427 16.53 -42.37 -48.43
CA THR A 427 16.38 -41.09 -49.10
C THR A 427 16.77 -39.99 -48.11
N GLY A 428 18.00 -39.48 -48.23
CA GLY A 428 18.48 -38.38 -47.41
C GLY A 428 17.60 -37.16 -47.64
N ALA A 429 17.05 -36.60 -46.56
CA ALA A 429 16.32 -35.34 -46.61
C ALA A 429 17.23 -34.27 -47.24
N SER A 430 16.72 -33.52 -48.22
CA SER A 430 17.53 -32.46 -48.85
C SER A 430 17.90 -31.39 -47.81
N PRO A 431 19.00 -30.64 -47.98
CA PRO A 431 19.35 -29.53 -47.08
C PRO A 431 18.19 -28.55 -46.85
N MET A 432 17.35 -28.35 -47.87
CA MET A 432 16.13 -27.54 -47.80
C MET A 432 15.09 -28.15 -46.86
N GLN A 433 14.91 -29.48 -46.89
CA GLN A 433 14.00 -30.18 -45.97
C GLN A 433 14.50 -30.13 -44.53
N LEU A 434 15.82 -30.22 -44.29
CA LEU A 434 16.40 -30.05 -42.95
C LEU A 434 16.24 -28.61 -42.43
N ILE A 435 16.40 -27.60 -43.29
CA ILE A 435 16.16 -26.19 -42.95
C ILE A 435 14.67 -25.97 -42.65
N GLN A 436 13.75 -26.46 -43.49
CA GLN A 436 12.31 -26.38 -43.27
C GLN A 436 11.88 -27.11 -41.99
N GLN A 437 12.44 -28.28 -41.71
CA GLN A 437 12.13 -29.06 -40.51
C GLN A 437 12.68 -28.39 -39.24
N SER A 438 13.83 -27.73 -39.33
CA SER A 438 14.38 -26.90 -38.26
C SER A 438 13.49 -25.67 -38.00
N ILE A 439 13.04 -24.99 -39.06
CA ILE A 439 12.11 -23.85 -38.95
C ILE A 439 10.74 -24.30 -38.40
N ARG A 440 10.25 -25.51 -38.71
CA ARG A 440 9.00 -26.04 -38.14
C ARG A 440 9.09 -26.40 -36.67
N ILE A 441 10.18 -27.06 -36.25
CA ILE A 441 10.43 -27.36 -34.84
C ILE A 441 10.51 -26.04 -34.05
N TYR A 442 11.15 -25.05 -34.63
CA TYR A 442 11.29 -23.68 -34.13
C TYR A 442 9.95 -22.93 -34.01
N LEU A 443 9.12 -22.94 -35.06
CA LEU A 443 7.80 -22.29 -35.03
C LEU A 443 6.82 -22.99 -34.07
N ARG A 444 6.98 -24.31 -33.83
CA ARG A 444 6.25 -25.03 -32.79
C ARG A 444 6.67 -24.63 -31.38
N SER A 445 7.95 -24.34 -31.15
CA SER A 445 8.44 -23.91 -29.82
C SER A 445 7.99 -22.48 -29.48
N TYR A 446 7.71 -21.64 -30.49
CA TYR A 446 7.15 -20.29 -30.31
C TYR A 446 5.64 -20.24 -30.03
N LEU A 447 4.88 -21.31 -30.34
CA LEU A 447 3.43 -21.31 -30.19
C LEU A 447 3.00 -21.32 -28.71
N GLN A 448 3.74 -22.01 -27.84
CA GLN A 448 3.37 -22.18 -26.45
C GLN A 448 3.43 -20.86 -25.65
N PRO A 449 4.51 -20.06 -25.70
CA PRO A 449 4.53 -18.74 -25.05
C PRO A 449 3.48 -17.78 -25.63
N TYR A 450 3.20 -17.87 -26.93
CA TYR A 450 2.16 -17.07 -27.59
C TYR A 450 0.75 -17.41 -27.08
N GLU A 451 0.40 -18.70 -26.98
CA GLU A 451 -0.89 -19.13 -26.43
C GLU A 451 -1.05 -18.72 -24.96
N GLN A 452 0.02 -18.80 -24.17
CA GLN A 452 0.04 -18.35 -22.79
C GLN A 452 -0.13 -16.83 -22.67
N LEU A 453 0.48 -16.05 -23.58
CA LEU A 453 0.34 -14.60 -23.64
C LEU A 453 -1.07 -14.18 -24.06
N LYS A 454 -1.69 -14.91 -24.99
CA LYS A 454 -3.09 -14.75 -25.38
C LYS A 454 -4.04 -15.07 -24.23
N LYS A 455 -3.71 -16.08 -23.42
CA LYS A 455 -4.45 -16.36 -22.19
C LYS A 455 -4.34 -15.19 -21.19
N CYS A 456 -3.15 -14.62 -20.98
CA CYS A 456 -2.99 -13.43 -20.16
C CYS A 456 -3.80 -12.23 -20.69
N GLU A 457 -3.89 -12.03 -22.01
CA GLU A 457 -4.76 -11.00 -22.59
C GLU A 457 -6.23 -11.24 -22.23
N GLN A 458 -6.72 -12.48 -22.42
CA GLN A 458 -8.10 -12.85 -22.12
C GLN A 458 -8.43 -12.67 -20.63
N ASP A 459 -7.55 -13.13 -19.73
CA ASP A 459 -7.71 -12.99 -18.28
C ASP A 459 -7.81 -11.50 -17.87
N ILE A 460 -6.99 -10.62 -18.47
CA ILE A 460 -7.06 -9.17 -18.22
C ILE A 460 -8.34 -8.54 -18.78
N ILE A 461 -8.78 -8.94 -19.98
CA ILE A 461 -10.04 -8.45 -20.57
C ILE A 461 -11.22 -8.81 -19.66
N GLU A 462 -11.31 -10.05 -19.21
CA GLU A 462 -12.37 -10.50 -18.30
C GLU A 462 -12.34 -9.74 -16.96
N MET A 463 -11.15 -9.44 -16.44
CA MET A 463 -11.00 -8.63 -15.25
C MET A 463 -11.42 -7.16 -15.47
N ILE A 464 -11.08 -6.56 -16.62
CA ILE A 464 -11.51 -5.22 -17.01
C ILE A 464 -13.04 -5.19 -17.16
N GLU A 465 -13.64 -6.18 -17.82
CA GLU A 465 -15.09 -6.25 -17.98
C GLU A 465 -15.81 -6.35 -16.63
N ARG A 466 -15.34 -7.21 -15.72
CA ARG A 466 -15.85 -7.27 -14.33
C ARG A 466 -15.74 -5.92 -13.61
N GLU A 467 -14.63 -5.23 -13.80
CA GLU A 467 -14.35 -3.94 -13.16
C GLU A 467 -15.22 -2.79 -13.70
N PHE A 468 -15.44 -2.76 -15.01
CA PHE A 468 -16.19 -1.71 -15.69
C PHE A 468 -17.70 -1.93 -15.62
N SER A 469 -18.16 -3.19 -15.62
CA SER A 469 -19.57 -3.55 -15.45
C SER A 469 -20.08 -3.37 -14.02
N GLY A 470 -19.18 -3.17 -13.04
CA GLY A 470 -19.54 -3.09 -11.63
C GLY A 470 -20.00 -4.43 -11.03
N GLN A 471 -19.81 -5.55 -11.76
CA GLN A 471 -20.21 -6.90 -11.36
C GLN A 471 -19.19 -7.57 -10.43
N LEU A 472 -18.62 -6.81 -9.50
CA LEU A 472 -17.82 -7.37 -8.41
C LEU A 472 -18.76 -8.03 -7.38
N GLY A 473 -19.34 -9.17 -7.74
CA GLY A 473 -19.95 -10.14 -6.81
C GLY A 473 -21.09 -9.64 -5.91
N VAL A 474 -21.72 -8.50 -6.18
CA VAL A 474 -22.82 -8.01 -5.34
C VAL A 474 -24.15 -8.58 -5.84
N PRO A 475 -24.90 -9.35 -5.03
CA PRO A 475 -26.27 -9.74 -5.36
C PRO A 475 -27.11 -8.48 -5.61
N ASN A 476 -28.06 -8.54 -6.54
CA ASN A 476 -28.89 -7.42 -7.01
C ASN A 476 -29.58 -6.58 -5.90
N ASP A 477 -29.63 -7.08 -4.66
CA ASP A 477 -30.28 -6.44 -3.51
C ASP A 477 -29.32 -5.59 -2.64
N GLN A 478 -28.00 -5.65 -2.85
CA GLN A 478 -27.02 -4.82 -2.13
C GLN A 478 -26.46 -3.74 -3.06
N LYS A 479 -26.66 -2.47 -2.71
CA LYS A 479 -26.07 -1.35 -3.46
C LYS A 479 -24.58 -1.26 -3.12
N PRO A 480 -23.65 -1.23 -4.09
CA PRO A 480 -22.23 -1.12 -3.79
C PRO A 480 -21.92 0.16 -3.00
N PHE A 481 -20.89 0.14 -2.15
CA PHE A 481 -20.41 1.30 -1.39
C PHE A 481 -20.17 2.55 -2.27
N VAL A 482 -19.79 2.33 -3.54
CA VAL A 482 -19.52 3.37 -4.53
C VAL A 482 -20.78 3.79 -5.33
N ASN A 483 -21.96 3.24 -5.02
CA ASN A 483 -23.20 3.63 -5.68
C ASN A 483 -23.61 5.05 -5.27
N THR A 484 -23.62 5.98 -6.23
CA THR A 484 -23.98 7.39 -6.04
C THR A 484 -25.32 7.60 -5.30
N LEU A 485 -26.28 6.69 -5.47
CA LEU A 485 -27.56 6.74 -4.75
C LEU A 485 -27.42 6.37 -3.27
N TRP A 486 -26.67 5.31 -2.96
CA TRP A 486 -26.39 4.89 -1.58
C TRP A 486 -25.60 5.96 -0.84
N ILE A 487 -24.61 6.54 -1.52
CA ILE A 487 -23.81 7.67 -1.09
C ILE A 487 -24.66 8.88 -0.68
N SER A 488 -25.60 9.27 -1.55
CA SER A 488 -26.49 10.41 -1.31
C SER A 488 -27.41 10.14 -0.11
N GLN A 489 -27.92 8.91 0.01
CA GLN A 489 -28.77 8.50 1.12
C GLN A 489 -28.02 8.51 2.45
N CYS A 490 -26.81 7.94 2.51
CA CYS A 490 -25.99 7.94 3.72
C CYS A 490 -25.58 9.36 4.13
N THR A 491 -25.16 10.19 3.19
CA THR A 491 -24.79 11.60 3.47
C THR A 491 -25.95 12.38 4.09
N LYS A 492 -27.16 12.24 3.54
CA LYS A 492 -28.37 12.88 4.09
C LYS A 492 -28.71 12.36 5.48
N MET A 493 -28.60 11.04 5.69
CA MET A 493 -28.83 10.41 6.99
C MET A 493 -27.86 10.94 8.04
N TYR A 494 -26.55 10.98 7.76
CA TYR A 494 -25.54 11.49 8.68
C TYR A 494 -25.74 12.97 9.00
N ALA A 495 -26.00 13.80 7.98
CA ALA A 495 -26.31 15.22 8.20
C ALA A 495 -27.53 15.41 9.12
N SER A 496 -28.56 14.57 8.97
CA SER A 496 -29.73 14.56 9.85
C SER A 496 -29.35 14.21 11.30
N TRP A 497 -28.47 13.23 11.50
CA TRP A 497 -28.01 12.85 12.83
C TRP A 497 -27.24 13.97 13.53
N ILE A 498 -26.32 14.63 12.82
CA ILE A 498 -25.58 15.76 13.39
C ILE A 498 -26.53 16.89 13.78
N HIS A 499 -27.47 17.24 12.89
CA HIS A 499 -28.48 18.25 13.20
C HIS A 499 -29.33 17.88 14.43
N ARG A 500 -29.74 16.61 14.55
CA ARG A 500 -30.46 16.12 15.75
C ARG A 500 -29.58 16.20 17.00
N ALA A 501 -28.32 15.78 16.93
CA ALA A 501 -27.38 15.86 18.04
C ALA A 501 -27.14 17.31 18.48
N ASP A 502 -27.07 18.26 17.54
CA ASP A 502 -27.01 19.70 17.82
C ASP A 502 -28.24 20.21 18.54
N LYS A 503 -29.43 19.76 18.14
CA LYS A 503 -30.68 20.09 18.84
C LYS A 503 -30.67 19.59 20.28
N PHE A 504 -30.32 18.32 20.49
CA PHE A 504 -30.19 17.74 21.83
C PHE A 504 -29.19 18.52 22.70
N LEU A 505 -28.05 18.89 22.13
CA LEU A 505 -27.02 19.64 22.83
C LEU A 505 -27.49 21.05 23.20
N LYS A 506 -28.21 21.73 22.30
CA LYS A 506 -28.81 23.04 22.58
C LYS A 506 -29.80 22.96 23.75
N ASP A 507 -30.74 22.02 23.68
CA ASP A 507 -31.74 21.81 24.74
C ASP A 507 -31.07 21.49 26.10
N LEU A 508 -29.98 20.72 26.06
CA LEU A 508 -29.18 20.40 27.24
C LEU A 508 -28.42 21.61 27.80
N MET A 509 -27.85 22.45 26.95
CA MET A 509 -27.12 23.65 27.37
C MET A 509 -28.05 24.65 28.08
N ASP A 510 -29.27 24.85 27.57
CA ASP A 510 -30.28 25.70 28.20
C ASP A 510 -30.66 25.17 29.61
N LEU A 511 -30.73 23.85 29.74
CA LEU A 511 -31.02 23.18 31.00
C LEU A 511 -29.84 23.25 31.98
N HIS A 512 -28.61 23.06 31.50
CA HIS A 512 -27.38 23.20 32.29
C HIS A 512 -27.22 24.62 32.85
N GLU A 513 -27.46 25.64 32.02
CA GLU A 513 -27.41 27.04 32.48
C GLU A 513 -28.49 27.33 33.53
N SER A 514 -29.66 26.70 33.41
CA SER A 514 -30.69 26.77 34.46
C SER A 514 -30.21 26.14 35.77
N PHE A 515 -29.57 24.97 35.73
CA PHE A 515 -28.98 24.34 36.91
C PHE A 515 -27.82 25.14 37.52
N ARG A 516 -27.06 25.85 36.69
CA ARG A 516 -25.99 26.74 37.16
C ARG A 516 -26.56 27.89 37.99
N LYS A 517 -27.62 28.55 37.49
CA LYS A 517 -28.31 29.62 38.20
C LYS A 517 -28.90 29.13 39.52
N ASP A 518 -29.55 27.98 39.45
CA ASP A 518 -30.08 27.22 40.57
C ASP A 518 -29.02 26.97 41.67
N ARG A 519 -27.81 26.53 41.30
CA ARG A 519 -26.69 26.33 42.25
C ARG A 519 -26.20 27.62 42.91
N LEU A 520 -26.32 28.76 42.24
CA LEU A 520 -25.95 30.06 42.79
C LEU A 520 -27.00 30.61 43.77
N LEU A 521 -28.23 30.09 43.72
CA LEU A 521 -29.29 30.43 44.65
C LEU A 521 -29.09 29.64 45.95
N SER A 522 -28.86 30.34 47.06
CA SER A 522 -28.63 29.74 48.38
C SER A 522 -29.88 29.08 48.98
N THR A 523 -31.08 29.48 48.54
CA THR A 523 -32.37 28.98 49.05
C THR A 523 -33.44 28.99 47.96
N TYR A 524 -34.31 27.98 47.97
CA TYR A 524 -35.43 27.84 47.06
C TYR A 524 -36.76 28.19 47.73
N ASN A 525 -37.62 28.93 47.03
CA ASN A 525 -39.05 28.92 47.33
C ASN A 525 -39.72 27.68 46.74
N ARG A 526 -40.95 27.37 47.17
CA ARG A 526 -41.69 26.17 46.73
C ARG A 526 -41.82 26.05 45.21
N LEU A 527 -42.14 27.15 44.51
CA LEU A 527 -42.28 27.15 43.06
C LEU A 527 -40.96 26.89 42.35
N GLN A 528 -39.86 27.46 42.85
CA GLN A 528 -38.52 27.21 42.32
C GLN A 528 -38.11 25.75 42.54
N SER A 529 -38.43 25.17 43.70
CA SER A 529 -38.15 23.76 44.00
C SER A 529 -38.91 22.83 43.07
N ASP A 530 -40.20 23.06 42.85
CA ASP A 530 -41.02 22.28 41.91
C ASP A 530 -40.50 22.42 40.46
N SER A 531 -40.08 23.63 40.08
CA SER A 531 -39.49 23.91 38.77
C SER A 531 -38.15 23.19 38.58
N HIS A 532 -37.29 23.17 39.60
CA HIS A 532 -36.02 22.44 39.62
C HIS A 532 -36.25 20.93 39.45
N PHE A 533 -37.20 20.36 40.18
CA PHE A 533 -37.54 18.94 40.07
C PHE A 533 -38.03 18.56 38.67
N ARG A 534 -38.87 19.40 38.04
CA ARG A 534 -39.29 19.20 36.64
C ARG A 534 -38.10 19.26 35.68
N ARG A 535 -37.23 20.25 35.82
CA ARG A 535 -36.00 20.37 35.01
C ARG A 535 -35.12 19.14 35.14
N ARG A 536 -34.97 18.60 36.33
CA ARG A 536 -34.20 17.37 36.59
C ARG A 536 -34.79 16.17 35.84
N LYS A 537 -36.10 15.96 35.92
CA LYS A 537 -36.76 14.88 35.16
C LYS A 537 -36.55 15.05 33.65
N ASN A 538 -36.64 16.28 33.15
CA ASN A 538 -36.34 16.58 31.75
C ASN A 538 -34.89 16.26 31.38
N LEU A 539 -33.92 16.49 32.28
CA LEU A 539 -32.52 16.15 32.06
C LEU A 539 -32.32 14.64 31.95
N GLU A 540 -32.95 13.86 32.85
CA GLU A 540 -32.92 12.40 32.83
C GLU A 540 -33.52 11.83 31.53
N GLU A 541 -34.65 12.36 31.11
CA GLU A 541 -35.31 12.01 29.86
C GLU A 541 -34.46 12.39 28.63
N LEU A 542 -33.91 13.61 28.61
CA LEU A 542 -33.06 14.09 27.52
C LEU A 542 -31.80 13.22 27.37
N HIS A 543 -31.15 12.89 28.49
CA HIS A 543 -30.02 11.96 28.52
C HIS A 543 -30.40 10.59 27.96
N GLY A 544 -31.50 9.99 28.44
CA GLY A 544 -31.97 8.68 27.97
C GLY A 544 -32.30 8.68 26.46
N ASN A 545 -32.97 9.72 25.98
CA ASN A 545 -33.33 9.89 24.58
C ASN A 545 -32.08 10.02 23.69
N TYR A 546 -31.09 10.80 24.11
CA TYR A 546 -29.85 10.97 23.36
C TYR A 546 -29.00 9.69 23.33
N VAL A 547 -28.87 8.99 24.46
CA VAL A 547 -28.16 7.70 24.52
C VAL A 547 -28.85 6.67 23.63
N SER A 548 -30.19 6.62 23.66
CA SER A 548 -30.98 5.74 22.78
C SER A 548 -30.79 6.10 21.30
N PHE A 549 -30.81 7.39 20.96
CA PHE A 549 -30.54 7.89 19.61
C PHE A 549 -29.14 7.47 19.13
N ALA A 550 -28.10 7.67 19.94
CA ALA A 550 -26.74 7.30 19.56
C ALA A 550 -26.57 5.77 19.42
N SER A 551 -27.08 4.99 20.38
CA SER A 551 -26.87 3.54 20.44
C SER A 551 -27.76 2.73 19.51
N LYS A 552 -29.02 3.13 19.30
CA LYS A 552 -30.02 2.37 18.52
C LYS A 552 -30.21 2.89 17.10
N GLU A 553 -30.04 4.19 16.87
CA GLU A 553 -30.22 4.78 15.54
C GLU A 553 -28.89 5.00 14.82
N CYS A 554 -27.92 5.67 15.46
CA CYS A 554 -26.67 6.04 14.80
C CYS A 554 -25.70 4.85 14.66
N TYR A 555 -25.38 4.18 15.77
CA TYR A 555 -24.33 3.16 15.80
C TYR A 555 -24.55 1.97 14.86
N PRO A 556 -25.74 1.33 14.79
CA PRO A 556 -25.95 0.17 13.92
C PRO A 556 -25.82 0.53 12.43
N ASN A 557 -26.33 1.70 12.05
CA ASN A 557 -26.23 2.21 10.69
C ASN A 557 -24.78 2.60 10.33
N LEU A 558 -24.02 3.12 11.29
CA LEU A 558 -22.58 3.37 11.11
C LEU A 558 -21.81 2.06 10.90
N ILE A 559 -22.03 1.05 11.75
CA ILE A 559 -21.42 -0.28 11.60
C ILE A 559 -21.72 -0.85 10.21
N ARG A 560 -22.97 -0.73 9.74
CA ARG A 560 -23.35 -1.17 8.40
C ARG A 560 -22.51 -0.49 7.32
N GLY A 561 -22.37 0.84 7.35
CA GLY A 561 -21.54 1.57 6.37
C GLY A 561 -20.07 1.16 6.37
N PHE A 562 -19.50 0.86 7.55
CA PHE A 562 -18.14 0.35 7.67
C PHE A 562 -18.02 -1.11 7.19
N ASN A 563 -19.03 -1.95 7.44
CA ASN A 563 -19.07 -3.31 6.90
C ASN A 563 -19.17 -3.32 5.37
N ASP A 564 -20.01 -2.46 4.80
CA ASP A 564 -20.13 -2.29 3.34
C ASP A 564 -18.78 -1.85 2.73
N TYR A 565 -18.04 -0.96 3.40
CA TYR A 565 -16.67 -0.61 3.01
C TYR A 565 -15.69 -1.79 3.12
N ASN A 566 -15.74 -2.53 4.23
CA ASN A 566 -14.87 -3.67 4.48
C ASN A 566 -15.08 -4.80 3.46
N GLU A 567 -16.32 -5.06 3.05
CA GLU A 567 -16.61 -6.01 1.97
C GLU A 567 -16.12 -5.47 0.62
N TRP A 568 -16.34 -4.19 0.34
CA TRP A 568 -15.82 -3.56 -0.87
C TRP A 568 -14.29 -3.68 -0.96
N ILE A 569 -13.54 -3.33 0.09
CA ILE A 569 -12.07 -3.39 0.07
C ILE A 569 -11.55 -4.84 -0.01
N LYS A 570 -12.25 -5.83 0.55
CA LYS A 570 -11.92 -7.25 0.39
C LYS A 570 -12.05 -7.71 -1.06
N GLN A 571 -13.16 -7.37 -1.71
CA GLN A 571 -13.37 -7.64 -3.14
C GLN A 571 -12.27 -6.98 -3.97
N ARG A 572 -11.90 -5.73 -3.63
CA ARG A 572 -10.79 -5.02 -4.29
C ARG A 572 -9.45 -5.70 -4.08
N SER A 573 -9.16 -6.12 -2.87
CA SER A 573 -7.96 -6.87 -2.56
C SER A 573 -7.87 -8.17 -3.36
N SER A 574 -8.98 -8.88 -3.55
CA SER A 574 -9.03 -10.09 -4.38
C SER A 574 -8.68 -9.79 -5.84
N LEU A 575 -9.27 -8.74 -6.42
CA LEU A 575 -8.99 -8.34 -7.80
C LEU A 575 -7.52 -7.91 -7.96
N ILE A 576 -6.98 -7.15 -7.01
CA ILE A 576 -5.57 -6.74 -6.99
C ILE A 576 -4.65 -7.97 -6.94
N HIS A 577 -4.98 -8.97 -6.12
CA HIS A 577 -4.21 -10.21 -6.04
C HIS A 577 -4.26 -11.00 -7.37
N GLU A 578 -5.42 -11.09 -8.00
CA GLU A 578 -5.59 -11.70 -9.32
C GLU A 578 -4.76 -10.96 -10.38
N PHE A 579 -4.81 -9.63 -10.39
CA PHE A 579 -4.00 -8.80 -11.28
C PHE A 579 -2.50 -9.05 -11.10
N GLN A 580 -2.00 -9.10 -9.86
CA GLN A 580 -0.60 -9.39 -9.57
C GLN A 580 -0.18 -10.79 -10.06
N ALA A 581 -1.06 -11.79 -9.92
CA ALA A 581 -0.81 -13.13 -10.43
C ALA A 581 -0.70 -13.14 -11.96
N ILE A 582 -1.56 -12.38 -12.66
CA ILE A 582 -1.48 -12.25 -14.12
C ILE A 582 -0.20 -11.51 -14.53
N GLN A 583 0.19 -10.46 -13.82
CA GLN A 583 1.45 -9.74 -14.08
C GLN A 583 2.68 -10.64 -13.91
N GLN A 584 2.71 -11.48 -12.87
CA GLN A 584 3.78 -12.45 -12.64
C GLN A 584 3.82 -13.52 -13.75
N SER A 585 2.64 -14.02 -14.16
CA SER A 585 2.52 -14.96 -15.28
C SER A 585 3.05 -14.35 -16.58
N TYR A 586 2.66 -13.11 -16.88
CA TYR A 586 3.14 -12.36 -18.04
C TYR A 586 4.66 -12.14 -18.00
N GLY A 587 5.22 -11.75 -16.84
CA GLY A 587 6.66 -11.56 -16.67
C GLY A 587 7.43 -12.84 -16.97
N LYS A 588 7.00 -13.97 -16.39
CA LYS A 588 7.60 -15.28 -16.68
C LYS A 588 7.53 -15.65 -18.16
N GLN A 589 6.40 -15.40 -18.82
CA GLN A 589 6.27 -15.66 -20.25
C GLN A 589 7.22 -14.81 -21.09
N CYS A 590 7.41 -13.53 -20.72
CA CYS A 590 8.36 -12.66 -21.39
C CYS A 590 9.81 -13.14 -21.20
N ASP A 591 10.18 -13.59 -20.01
CA ASP A 591 11.51 -14.16 -19.74
C ASP A 591 11.73 -15.45 -20.55
N ASP A 592 10.73 -16.34 -20.60
CA ASP A 592 10.76 -17.55 -21.41
C ASP A 592 10.98 -17.18 -22.89
N ILE A 593 10.22 -16.21 -23.42
CA ILE A 593 10.38 -15.68 -24.78
C ILE A 593 11.81 -15.17 -25.03
N MET A 594 12.39 -14.39 -24.11
CA MET A 594 13.73 -13.84 -24.27
C MET A 594 14.80 -14.94 -24.26
N ASN A 595 14.68 -15.92 -23.37
CA ASN A 595 15.56 -17.10 -23.35
C ASN A 595 15.50 -17.88 -24.67
N TYR A 596 14.32 -17.99 -25.29
CA TYR A 596 14.19 -18.60 -26.61
C TYR A 596 14.89 -17.76 -27.71
N VAL A 597 14.75 -16.43 -27.69
CA VAL A 597 15.44 -15.55 -28.65
C VAL A 597 16.96 -15.70 -28.55
N ASP A 598 17.50 -15.80 -27.34
CA ASP A 598 18.95 -15.97 -27.13
C ASP A 598 19.44 -17.34 -27.63
N MET A 599 18.69 -18.42 -27.33
CA MET A 599 18.97 -19.77 -27.85
C MET A 599 18.98 -19.81 -29.39
N ILE A 600 18.20 -18.95 -30.03
CA ILE A 600 18.13 -18.86 -31.49
C ILE A 600 19.34 -18.17 -32.06
N ASP A 601 19.81 -17.09 -31.44
CA ASP A 601 21.03 -16.43 -31.87
C ASP A 601 22.24 -17.38 -31.74
N ASP A 602 22.25 -18.25 -30.73
CA ASP A 602 23.24 -19.32 -30.59
C ASP A 602 23.13 -20.38 -31.69
N LEU A 603 21.93 -20.91 -31.95
CA LEU A 603 21.69 -21.88 -33.04
C LEU A 603 22.04 -21.30 -34.41
N ARG A 604 21.69 -20.04 -34.66
CA ARG A 604 22.04 -19.31 -35.87
C ARG A 604 23.55 -19.25 -36.05
N THR A 605 24.28 -18.97 -34.98
CA THR A 605 25.76 -18.95 -34.98
C THR A 605 26.34 -20.32 -35.31
N VAL A 606 25.77 -21.40 -34.76
CA VAL A 606 26.20 -22.78 -35.05
C VAL A 606 25.90 -23.18 -36.50
N VAL A 607 24.72 -22.84 -37.03
CA VAL A 607 24.34 -23.13 -38.42
C VAL A 607 25.21 -22.36 -39.41
N TYR A 608 25.46 -21.07 -39.19
CA TYR A 608 26.38 -20.29 -40.02
C TYR A 608 27.81 -20.85 -40.00
N LYS A 609 28.27 -21.36 -38.85
CA LYS A 609 29.56 -22.05 -38.73
C LYS A 609 29.59 -23.32 -39.58
N ASN A 610 28.58 -24.18 -39.47
CA ASN A 610 28.51 -25.45 -40.21
C ASN A 610 28.36 -25.23 -41.74
N ILE A 611 27.66 -24.18 -42.17
CA ILE A 611 27.56 -23.82 -43.60
C ILE A 611 28.90 -23.32 -44.13
N ARG A 612 29.64 -22.52 -43.33
CA ARG A 612 31.01 -22.10 -43.67
C ARG A 612 31.92 -23.31 -43.81
N ASP A 613 31.78 -24.32 -42.95
CA ASP A 613 32.58 -25.55 -42.97
C ASP A 613 32.21 -26.48 -44.16
N LEU A 614 30.97 -26.42 -44.67
CA LEU A 614 30.52 -27.13 -45.87
C LEU A 614 30.97 -26.48 -47.20
N GLY A 615 31.42 -25.22 -47.16
CA GLY A 615 31.83 -24.43 -48.33
C GLY A 615 33.30 -24.57 -48.74
N VAL A 616 34.10 -25.40 -48.08
CA VAL A 616 35.54 -25.52 -48.36
C VAL A 616 35.86 -26.89 -48.98
N PRO A 617 36.37 -26.98 -50.23
CA PRO A 617 36.93 -28.21 -50.75
C PRO A 617 38.29 -28.48 -50.08
N THR A 618 38.42 -29.64 -49.44
CA THR A 618 39.71 -30.17 -49.01
C THR A 618 40.58 -30.52 -50.22
N ALA A 619 41.70 -29.83 -50.38
CA ALA A 619 42.86 -30.31 -51.12
C ALA A 619 44.09 -30.29 -50.20
N THR A 620 44.68 -31.46 -50.02
CA THR A 620 46.05 -31.74 -49.53
C THR A 620 47.07 -30.88 -50.31
N THR A 621 48.20 -30.36 -49.78
CA THR A 621 49.28 -31.03 -49.02
C THR A 621 50.28 -30.00 -48.48
N ALA A 622 51.05 -30.42 -47.46
CA ALA A 622 52.38 -29.95 -47.02
C ALA A 622 52.48 -28.92 -45.86
N THR A 623 52.83 -29.46 -44.69
CA THR A 623 53.58 -28.83 -43.58
C THR A 623 55.04 -28.58 -44.03
N PRO A 624 55.84 -27.66 -43.41
CA PRO A 624 56.31 -27.87 -42.03
C PRO A 624 56.63 -26.63 -41.15
N MET A 625 56.67 -26.87 -39.82
CA MET A 625 57.45 -26.19 -38.75
C MET A 625 57.20 -24.69 -38.48
N ALA A 626 57.34 -24.12 -37.27
CA ALA A 626 57.36 -24.54 -35.87
C ALA A 626 57.34 -23.24 -35.03
N THR A 627 56.78 -23.33 -33.81
CA THR A 627 57.06 -22.52 -32.59
C THR A 627 56.64 -21.05 -32.43
N ASN A 628 55.89 -20.87 -31.33
CA ASN A 628 55.91 -19.81 -30.31
C ASN A 628 54.96 -18.60 -30.41
N ASP A 629 53.88 -18.73 -29.64
CA ASP A 629 53.55 -17.93 -28.45
C ASP A 629 53.43 -16.40 -28.52
N ASN A 630 52.25 -16.00 -28.03
CA ASN A 630 51.99 -14.92 -27.06
C ASN A 630 51.38 -13.58 -27.53
N ILE A 631 50.12 -13.41 -27.08
CA ILE A 631 49.64 -12.32 -26.21
C ILE A 631 48.93 -11.10 -26.84
N GLN A 632 47.63 -11.02 -26.49
CA GLN A 632 46.78 -9.88 -26.11
C GLN A 632 46.66 -8.62 -26.99
N VAL A 633 45.42 -8.39 -27.48
CA VAL A 633 44.48 -7.28 -27.09
C VAL A 633 45.15 -6.04 -26.45
N PRO A 634 44.88 -4.77 -26.87
CA PRO A 634 43.53 -4.21 -26.97
C PRO A 634 43.26 -3.13 -28.07
N SER A 635 41.96 -2.90 -28.31
CA SER A 635 41.35 -1.63 -28.79
C SER A 635 41.87 -0.43 -27.95
N PRO A 636 41.83 0.88 -28.35
CA PRO A 636 40.61 1.53 -28.86
C PRO A 636 40.75 2.78 -29.77
N ALA A 637 39.64 3.06 -30.45
CA ALA A 637 39.05 4.38 -30.69
C ALA A 637 39.79 5.47 -31.51
N ALA A 638 39.03 5.93 -32.52
CA ALA A 638 38.62 7.32 -32.72
C ALA A 638 39.21 8.09 -33.92
N ILE A 639 38.29 8.90 -34.47
CA ILE A 639 38.51 10.19 -35.16
C ILE A 639 38.50 10.17 -36.70
N ARG A 640 37.31 10.56 -37.18
CA ARG A 640 37.00 11.57 -38.21
C ARG A 640 37.26 11.32 -39.70
N ALA A 641 36.20 11.77 -40.41
CA ALA A 641 36.20 12.56 -41.64
C ALA A 641 36.23 11.81 -42.97
N HIS A 642 35.01 11.67 -43.52
CA HIS A 642 34.66 11.99 -44.91
C HIS A 642 35.35 13.30 -45.41
N PRO A 643 35.42 13.61 -46.73
CA PRO A 643 34.51 13.16 -47.78
C PRO A 643 35.08 12.99 -49.23
N TYR A 644 34.20 12.57 -50.16
CA TYR A 644 34.02 13.01 -51.58
C TYR A 644 35.23 12.89 -52.55
N GLN A 645 35.13 12.59 -53.85
CA GLN A 645 34.06 12.49 -54.87
C GLN A 645 34.75 12.02 -56.18
N MET A 646 33.96 11.46 -57.12
CA MET A 646 34.10 11.61 -58.59
C MET A 646 35.34 10.95 -59.24
N ALA A 647 35.29 10.38 -60.44
CA ALA A 647 34.28 10.13 -61.45
C ALA A 647 34.90 9.16 -62.47
N GLU A 648 34.06 8.55 -63.33
CA GLU A 648 34.27 8.48 -64.80
C GLU A 648 35.57 7.84 -65.35
N ASP A 649 35.59 7.12 -66.46
CA ASP A 649 34.61 6.59 -67.38
C ASP A 649 35.40 5.64 -68.31
N ASP A 650 34.67 4.86 -69.09
CA ASP A 650 35.01 4.45 -70.45
C ASP A 650 36.20 3.53 -70.80
N SER A 651 35.78 2.33 -71.23
CA SER A 651 35.87 1.79 -72.60
C SER A 651 37.19 1.27 -73.21
N SER A 652 37.07 -0.02 -73.57
CA SER A 652 37.50 -0.64 -74.85
C SER A 652 38.99 -0.92 -75.09
N HIS A 653 39.33 -2.19 -75.35
CA HIS A 653 39.65 -2.69 -76.70
C HIS A 653 40.13 -4.15 -76.65
N LEU A 654 39.55 -4.98 -77.54
CA LEU A 654 40.11 -6.22 -78.10
C LEU A 654 41.27 -5.86 -79.06
N PRO A 655 42.19 -6.78 -79.47
CA PRO A 655 41.93 -7.84 -80.48
C PRO A 655 42.72 -9.17 -80.19
N ASP A 656 42.20 -10.36 -80.48
CA ASP A 656 42.10 -11.16 -81.73
C ASP A 656 43.23 -12.22 -81.89
N ASP A 657 42.81 -13.35 -82.48
CA ASP A 657 43.55 -14.33 -83.31
C ASP A 657 44.58 -15.28 -82.62
N ASP A 658 44.73 -16.57 -82.95
CA ASP A 658 44.13 -17.47 -83.96
C ASP A 658 44.52 -18.95 -83.66
N GLU A 659 43.73 -19.89 -84.19
CA GLU A 659 44.06 -21.27 -84.69
C GLU A 659 44.75 -22.31 -83.75
N GLU A 660 44.54 -23.64 -83.78
CA GLU A 660 44.02 -24.60 -84.77
C GLU A 660 43.67 -25.97 -84.10
N GLU A 661 43.13 -26.88 -84.90
CA GLU A 661 42.47 -28.18 -84.69
C GLU A 661 43.14 -29.30 -83.85
N ALA A 662 42.34 -30.19 -83.24
CA ALA A 662 42.12 -31.58 -83.70
C ALA A 662 41.50 -32.55 -82.64
N ASP A 663 40.37 -33.15 -83.05
CA ASP A 663 39.87 -34.52 -82.83
C ASP A 663 39.64 -35.19 -81.43
N ASN A 664 38.33 -35.32 -81.14
CA ASN A 664 37.55 -36.54 -80.92
C ASN A 664 37.79 -37.60 -79.80
N LYS A 665 36.66 -37.86 -79.11
CA LYS A 665 36.14 -39.09 -78.44
C LYS A 665 36.31 -39.22 -76.92
N SER A 666 35.21 -38.95 -76.20
CA SER A 666 34.62 -39.84 -75.18
C SER A 666 33.41 -39.15 -74.53
N GLY A 667 32.25 -39.27 -75.18
CA GLY A 667 30.96 -38.86 -74.62
C GLY A 667 30.33 -40.01 -73.85
N SER A 668 30.08 -39.81 -72.55
CA SER A 668 28.89 -40.34 -71.83
C SER A 668 28.80 -39.86 -70.36
N ASN A 669 29.90 -39.46 -69.71
CA ASN A 669 29.88 -39.14 -68.26
C ASN A 669 29.80 -37.64 -67.88
N LYS A 670 29.84 -36.70 -68.84
CA LYS A 670 29.74 -35.25 -68.53
C LYS A 670 28.30 -34.81 -68.24
N THR A 671 27.30 -35.31 -68.96
CA THR A 671 25.91 -34.80 -68.92
C THR A 671 25.17 -35.07 -67.59
N MET A 672 25.58 -36.08 -66.82
CA MET A 672 25.01 -36.37 -65.50
C MET A 672 25.63 -35.51 -64.39
N MET A 673 26.94 -35.26 -64.44
CA MET A 673 27.65 -34.39 -63.49
C MET A 673 27.33 -32.89 -63.68
N THR A 674 27.06 -32.41 -64.91
CA THR A 674 26.58 -31.02 -65.12
C THR A 674 25.14 -30.84 -64.68
N LYS A 675 24.28 -31.87 -64.79
CA LYS A 675 22.91 -31.83 -64.25
C LYS A 675 22.89 -31.86 -62.72
N ILE A 676 23.74 -32.66 -62.08
CA ILE A 676 23.89 -32.69 -60.60
C ILE A 676 24.52 -31.38 -60.09
N ARG A 677 25.57 -30.84 -60.73
CA ARG A 677 26.13 -29.52 -60.37
C ARG A 677 25.13 -28.37 -60.60
N GLY A 678 24.32 -28.44 -61.66
CA GLY A 678 23.30 -27.42 -61.96
C GLY A 678 22.13 -27.42 -60.97
N THR A 679 21.67 -28.59 -60.52
CA THR A 679 20.65 -28.69 -59.46
C THR A 679 21.20 -28.30 -58.11
N THR A 680 22.40 -28.78 -57.71
CA THR A 680 23.01 -28.38 -56.42
C THR A 680 23.29 -26.88 -56.35
N LYS A 681 23.74 -26.24 -57.44
CA LYS A 681 23.99 -24.79 -57.48
C LYS A 681 22.69 -23.97 -57.44
N LYS A 682 21.62 -24.42 -58.11
CA LYS A 682 20.28 -23.82 -57.99
C LYS A 682 19.68 -24.00 -56.60
N THR A 683 19.86 -25.16 -55.96
CA THR A 683 19.37 -25.41 -54.60
C THR A 683 20.14 -24.61 -53.56
N ILE A 684 21.46 -24.44 -53.72
CA ILE A 684 22.27 -23.55 -52.88
C ILE A 684 21.84 -22.09 -53.08
N GLN A 685 21.64 -21.65 -54.33
CA GLN A 685 21.20 -20.28 -54.62
C GLN A 685 19.78 -19.99 -54.09
N GLN A 686 18.85 -20.96 -54.17
CA GLN A 686 17.53 -20.84 -53.56
C GLN A 686 17.58 -20.86 -52.02
N ALA A 687 18.50 -21.61 -51.42
CA ALA A 687 18.71 -21.61 -49.98
C ALA A 687 19.33 -20.27 -49.53
N GLU A 688 20.31 -19.73 -50.27
CA GLU A 688 20.90 -18.41 -50.04
C GLU A 688 19.85 -17.30 -50.17
N GLU A 689 18.99 -17.34 -51.19
CA GLU A 689 17.86 -16.40 -51.32
C GLU A 689 16.85 -16.53 -50.17
N GLY A 690 16.57 -17.75 -49.71
CA GLY A 690 15.72 -18.01 -48.54
C GLY A 690 16.33 -17.48 -47.25
N PHE A 691 17.64 -17.64 -47.06
CA PHE A 691 18.37 -17.11 -45.92
C PHE A 691 18.50 -15.60 -45.96
N ILE A 692 18.70 -14.98 -47.13
CA ILE A 692 18.70 -13.52 -47.29
C ILE A 692 17.32 -12.94 -46.94
N LYS A 693 16.23 -13.62 -47.34
CA LYS A 693 14.87 -13.24 -46.95
C LYS A 693 14.66 -13.38 -45.43
N LEU A 694 15.11 -14.47 -44.83
CA LEU A 694 15.02 -14.69 -43.39
C LEU A 694 15.87 -13.68 -42.60
N ASP A 695 17.09 -13.38 -43.06
CA ASP A 695 17.99 -12.42 -42.42
C ASP A 695 17.43 -10.99 -42.54
N ASN A 696 16.79 -10.64 -43.67
CA ASN A 696 16.05 -9.38 -43.80
C ASN A 696 14.83 -9.30 -42.86
N VAL A 697 14.11 -10.40 -42.67
CA VAL A 697 12.99 -10.47 -41.71
C VAL A 697 13.47 -10.34 -40.27
N ILE A 698 14.55 -11.04 -39.90
CA ILE A 698 15.17 -10.95 -38.56
C ILE A 698 15.72 -9.53 -38.34
N ARG A 699 16.33 -8.93 -39.35
CA ARG A 699 16.84 -7.56 -39.29
C ARG A 699 15.69 -6.57 -39.14
N GLN A 700 14.58 -6.72 -39.87
CA GLN A 700 13.36 -5.92 -39.67
C GLN A 700 12.76 -6.10 -38.27
N LEU A 701 12.72 -7.34 -37.74
CA LEU A 701 12.29 -7.63 -36.38
C LEU A 701 13.17 -6.93 -35.34
N ARG A 702 14.50 -7.01 -35.48
CA ARG A 702 15.45 -6.28 -34.63
C ARG A 702 15.25 -4.78 -34.70
N THR A 703 15.15 -4.19 -35.89
CA THR A 703 14.93 -2.75 -36.04
C THR A 703 13.59 -2.32 -35.44
N SER A 704 12.55 -3.15 -35.53
CA SER A 704 11.22 -2.88 -34.97
C SER A 704 11.19 -3.04 -33.44
N ILE A 705 11.97 -3.97 -32.89
CA ILE A 705 12.17 -4.18 -31.44
C ILE A 705 13.06 -3.08 -30.83
N HIS A 706 14.04 -2.55 -31.56
CA HIS A 706 14.96 -1.52 -31.06
C HIS A 706 14.40 -0.09 -31.19
N LYS A 707 13.44 0.12 -32.10
CA LYS A 707 12.81 1.42 -32.36
C LYS A 707 11.55 1.65 -31.50
N LYS A 708 11.00 0.59 -30.89
CA LYS A 708 9.90 0.63 -29.93
C LYS A 708 10.45 0.44 -28.52
#